data_AF-A0A536XUY2-F1
#
_entry.id   AF-A0A536XUY2-F1
#
_cell.length_a   1.000
_cell.length_b   1.000
_cell.length_c   1.000
_cell.angle_alpha   90.00
_cell.angle_beta   90.00
_cell.angle_gamma   90.00
#
_symmetry.space_group_name_H-M   'P 1'
#
loop_
_entity.id
_entity.type
_entity.pdbx_description
1 polymer ?
#
loop_
_entity_poly.entity_id
_entity_poly.type
_entity_poly.pdbx_seq_one_letter_code
_entity_poly.pdbx_strand_id
1 'polypeptide(L)'
;MQKKYDHLVYSAVGLVALALVLVAFNYLITRVPARVDLTEGKLYTLAEGTKKILRNLQAPVKVKLYISQGESVPVPLRSFAQRVEDLVREFKSVAGANLVIERYNPRPDSEEEDAAQLDGIESQQLVSGEQFYLGAAVSQLERKQTLAAIAPQRERLLEYDFIRAIARAASSERPKIGLMAGLPVLGERFNPYTRQSSEPWVLATELKREFDVKELPLGAKEIDKDINVLLLIHPRDMQPEQEYSLDQFVLRGGKLIVFVDPYAYFDQMPTMPGMPPMPSSSDLPMLFKAWGIGYEPGKVISDVVFGSGGGARYTPTVLSLNRTAFSRDDVVTGSIETLLYAFGGAFELKPVAGLQATDLVHSSPNSMLVDNAEATRSGDQATRSFKPGGKPLPLAVRLTGKFKTAFPDGLTVDKKPQPNTPALRESAAENSVILVADVDMLADGAAVDVQEVFGRKIVVPSNGNLAFALGMVEQFAAGDELISLRSRATAFRPLTVVRELEAQAQQQYFGKIQALEDELQKTNAKLQELQKAQGAAKGGQILTPEQQAELERFRKRVAETRLELKEVRKNLRQDAEALVFWTKVVNIALMPILVALAGLAIAFGGALVYRYQENARRPQNVASLGRPLLKDLKAADVAAIKLVEPKATLTLQRKDDGWVIAERRGFPADLARVRELVVKLIELKVGQSEPLGEQDRARLALDASGTQVELGAADGKALAKLIVGKKYFKREVENPDKAAADGRFVALPGAAGTVYIVSDPLAQASAKSADWVDRTSFQVEKVKSMEVRLANGEGWRLERAADNADWKLANLKPGEKLDSGRANAATYSLSMLELADVAPDDAKDTGLDKPALITADSFDGLAYNIKVGRLEGDNYYVRFSSSGSPPGETNGPDAERLKKLRERAAREKLLQHYVLLIPKSKFEDTLKPRADLLEKKPEAKK
;
A
#
# COMPACT_ATOMS: atom_id res chain seq x y z
N MET A 1 -1.90 -46.61 13.10
CA MET A 1 -0.86 -45.75 12.48
C MET A 1 -1.38 -44.46 11.81
N GLN A 2 -2.70 -44.22 11.71
CA GLN A 2 -3.23 -43.04 10.99
C GLN A 2 -3.05 -41.67 11.71
N LYS A 3 -3.06 -41.60 13.05
CA LYS A 3 -2.97 -40.31 13.78
C LYS A 3 -1.62 -39.57 13.68
N LYS A 4 -0.54 -40.22 13.23
CA LYS A 4 0.79 -39.59 13.14
C LYS A 4 0.98 -38.72 11.88
N TYR A 5 0.14 -38.90 10.85
CA TYR A 5 0.26 -38.16 9.59
C TYR A 5 -0.67 -36.95 9.51
N ASP A 6 -1.72 -36.89 10.34
CA ASP A 6 -2.64 -35.75 10.37
C ASP A 6 -1.91 -34.43 10.68
N HIS A 7 -0.97 -34.42 11.64
CA HIS A 7 -0.19 -33.23 11.97
C HIS A 7 0.73 -32.77 10.83
N LEU A 8 1.24 -33.68 10.00
CA LEU A 8 2.07 -33.36 8.83
C LEU A 8 1.20 -32.82 7.68
N VAL A 9 0.00 -33.36 7.50
CA VAL A 9 -0.96 -32.87 6.49
C VAL A 9 -1.49 -31.49 6.89
N TYR A 10 -1.87 -31.27 8.15
CA TYR A 10 -2.32 -29.95 8.61
C TYR A 10 -1.22 -28.88 8.55
N SER A 11 0.03 -29.24 8.83
CA SER A 11 1.17 -28.30 8.72
C SER A 11 1.54 -28.02 7.27
N ALA A 12 1.50 -29.01 6.38
CA ALA A 12 1.70 -28.81 4.94
C ALA A 12 0.59 -27.96 4.31
N VAL A 13 -0.69 -28.23 4.63
CA VAL A 13 -1.83 -27.42 4.17
C VAL A 13 -1.73 -25.99 4.72
N GLY A 14 -1.30 -25.81 5.96
CA GLY A 14 -1.04 -24.50 6.56
C GLY A 14 0.08 -23.73 5.84
N LEU A 15 1.17 -24.40 5.49
CA LEU A 15 2.29 -23.82 4.73
C LEU A 15 1.89 -23.42 3.30
N VAL A 16 1.10 -24.26 2.63
CA VAL A 16 0.57 -23.96 1.30
C VAL A 16 -0.43 -22.80 1.36
N ALA A 17 -1.30 -22.77 2.36
CA ALA A 17 -2.22 -21.65 2.56
C ALA A 17 -1.46 -20.35 2.87
N LEU A 18 -0.40 -20.40 3.69
CA LEU A 18 0.46 -19.25 3.97
C LEU A 18 1.16 -18.75 2.71
N ALA A 19 1.71 -19.66 1.89
CA ALA A 19 2.33 -19.31 0.61
C ALA A 19 1.32 -18.67 -0.35
N LEU A 20 0.11 -19.22 -0.45
CA LEU A 20 -0.98 -18.66 -1.27
C LEU A 20 -1.43 -17.28 -0.77
N VAL A 21 -1.52 -17.09 0.55
CA VAL A 21 -1.81 -15.78 1.15
C VAL A 21 -0.68 -14.80 0.86
N LEU A 22 0.58 -15.22 0.94
CA LEU A 22 1.74 -14.38 0.62
C LEU A 22 1.74 -13.96 -0.86
N VAL A 23 1.41 -14.88 -1.76
CA VAL A 23 1.28 -14.61 -3.21
C VAL A 23 0.10 -13.66 -3.45
N ALA A 24 -1.06 -13.91 -2.85
CA ALA A 24 -2.24 -13.06 -2.97
C ALA A 24 -2.01 -11.67 -2.36
N PHE A 25 -1.31 -11.57 -1.24
CA PHE A 25 -0.94 -10.31 -0.59
C PHE A 25 0.03 -9.50 -1.45
N ASN A 26 1.08 -10.12 -2.00
CA ASN A 26 1.98 -9.46 -2.95
C ASN A 26 1.21 -8.99 -4.21
N TYR A 27 0.30 -9.83 -4.72
CA TYR A 27 -0.56 -9.47 -5.85
C TYR A 27 -1.52 -8.31 -5.54
N LEU A 28 -2.11 -8.27 -4.34
CA LEU A 28 -3.00 -7.19 -3.91
C LEU A 28 -2.23 -5.89 -3.62
N ILE A 29 -1.06 -5.96 -2.99
CA ILE A 29 -0.19 -4.80 -2.73
C ILE A 29 0.26 -4.15 -4.04
N THR A 30 0.60 -4.94 -5.06
CA THR A 30 1.00 -4.38 -6.37
C THR A 30 -0.13 -3.61 -7.07
N ARG A 31 -1.39 -3.76 -6.64
CA ARG A 31 -2.56 -3.01 -7.13
C ARG A 31 -2.82 -1.71 -6.37
N VAL A 32 -2.21 -1.51 -5.19
CA VAL A 32 -2.37 -0.28 -4.41
C VAL A 32 -1.32 0.73 -4.87
N PRO A 33 -1.69 1.87 -5.48
CA PRO A 33 -0.74 2.88 -5.95
C PRO A 33 -0.22 3.76 -4.79
N ALA A 34 0.08 3.17 -3.63
CA ALA A 34 0.62 3.87 -2.48
C ALA A 34 2.11 3.54 -2.35
N ARG A 35 2.97 4.47 -2.81
CA ARG A 35 4.41 4.46 -2.49
C ARG A 35 4.66 5.48 -1.40
N VAL A 36 5.08 5.00 -0.24
CA VAL A 36 5.55 5.87 0.84
C VAL A 36 7.06 5.89 0.78
N ASP A 37 7.61 7.06 0.50
CA ASP A 37 9.04 7.26 0.47
C ASP A 37 9.53 7.75 1.82
N LEU A 38 10.23 6.85 2.51
CA LEU A 38 10.80 7.06 3.84
C LEU A 38 12.23 7.62 3.78
N THR A 39 12.75 7.91 2.58
CA THR A 39 14.06 8.55 2.47
C THR A 39 13.96 10.00 2.93
N GLU A 40 14.98 10.48 3.62
CA GLU A 40 15.00 11.82 4.23
C GLU A 40 14.88 12.96 3.19
N GLY A 41 15.21 12.70 1.91
CA GLY A 41 15.02 13.61 0.78
C GLY A 41 13.84 13.26 -0.14
N LYS A 42 13.07 12.22 0.19
CA LYS A 42 12.06 11.60 -0.66
C LYS A 42 12.56 11.25 -2.09
N LEU A 43 13.75 10.65 -2.21
CA LEU A 43 14.47 10.31 -3.45
C LEU A 43 13.70 9.44 -4.47
N TYR A 44 12.67 8.74 -4.04
CA TYR A 44 11.79 7.88 -4.83
C TYR A 44 10.39 8.48 -5.05
N THR A 45 10.24 9.80 -4.84
CA THR A 45 9.05 10.56 -5.23
C THR A 45 9.43 11.85 -5.93
N LEU A 46 8.60 12.26 -6.90
CA LEU A 46 8.81 13.50 -7.65
C LEU A 46 8.85 14.74 -6.74
N ALA A 47 9.77 15.65 -7.05
CA ALA A 47 9.86 16.93 -6.37
C ALA A 47 8.61 17.77 -6.64
N GLU A 48 8.27 18.69 -5.72
CA GLU A 48 7.16 19.61 -5.95
C GLU A 48 7.42 20.53 -7.17
N GLY A 49 8.67 20.95 -7.40
CA GLY A 49 9.07 21.68 -8.61
C GLY A 49 8.79 20.88 -9.90
N THR A 50 9.18 19.61 -9.91
CA THR A 50 8.87 18.68 -11.02
C THR A 50 7.37 18.59 -11.28
N LYS A 51 6.57 18.38 -10.23
CA LYS A 51 5.11 18.28 -10.37
C LYS A 51 4.50 19.57 -10.92
N LYS A 52 5.02 20.73 -10.51
CA LYS A 52 4.54 22.04 -10.96
C LYS A 52 4.85 22.26 -12.45
N ILE A 53 6.07 21.97 -12.90
CA ILE A 53 6.46 22.04 -14.32
C ILE A 53 5.57 21.12 -15.16
N LEU A 54 5.41 19.87 -14.74
CA LEU A 54 4.61 18.86 -15.46
C LEU A 54 3.13 19.23 -15.55
N ARG A 55 2.54 19.80 -14.50
CA ARG A 55 1.14 20.27 -14.49
C ARG A 55 0.91 21.52 -15.35
N ASN A 56 1.95 22.34 -15.52
CA ASN A 56 1.89 23.59 -16.29
C ASN A 56 2.16 23.40 -17.78
N LEU A 57 2.39 22.16 -18.26
CA LEU A 57 2.54 21.88 -19.69
C LEU A 57 1.24 22.24 -20.43
N GLN A 58 1.31 23.23 -21.33
CA GLN A 58 0.13 23.72 -22.07
C GLN A 58 -0.19 22.90 -23.31
N ALA A 59 0.78 22.16 -23.85
CA ALA A 59 0.64 21.33 -25.04
C ALA A 59 1.42 20.01 -24.89
N PRO A 60 1.06 18.95 -25.66
CA PRO A 60 1.71 17.65 -25.54
C PRO A 60 3.21 17.69 -25.86
N VAL A 61 4.03 17.26 -24.90
CA VAL A 61 5.47 17.02 -25.06
C VAL A 61 5.67 15.51 -25.25
N LYS A 62 6.42 15.11 -26.29
CA LYS A 62 6.78 13.71 -26.55
C LYS A 62 8.13 13.39 -25.94
N VAL A 63 8.21 12.29 -25.20
CA VAL A 63 9.45 11.69 -24.71
C VAL A 63 9.62 10.33 -25.36
N LYS A 64 10.59 10.23 -26.27
CA LYS A 64 11.02 8.99 -26.88
C LYS A 64 12.14 8.38 -26.06
N LEU A 65 11.91 7.22 -25.46
CA LEU A 65 12.88 6.46 -24.70
C LEU A 65 13.50 5.37 -25.57
N TYR A 66 14.82 5.40 -25.71
CA TYR A 66 15.60 4.41 -26.45
C TYR A 66 16.29 3.50 -25.45
N ILE A 67 15.82 2.25 -25.37
CA ILE A 67 16.32 1.26 -24.41
C ILE A 67 16.54 -0.06 -25.14
N SER A 68 17.81 -0.41 -25.37
CA SER A 68 18.17 -1.73 -25.90
C SER A 68 17.81 -2.84 -24.93
N GLN A 69 17.20 -3.90 -25.44
CA GLN A 69 16.78 -5.08 -24.68
C GLN A 69 17.49 -6.33 -25.23
N GLY A 70 18.04 -7.15 -24.34
CA GLY A 70 18.71 -8.39 -24.71
C GLY A 70 19.34 -9.10 -23.51
N GLU A 71 19.68 -10.38 -23.66
CA GLU A 71 20.41 -11.16 -22.65
C GLU A 71 21.82 -10.64 -22.42
N SER A 72 22.42 -10.01 -23.43
CA SER A 72 23.75 -9.43 -23.38
C SER A 72 23.85 -8.18 -22.51
N VAL A 73 22.72 -7.52 -22.18
CA VAL A 73 22.71 -6.38 -21.27
C VAL A 73 22.83 -6.87 -19.82
N PRO A 74 23.90 -6.49 -19.10
CA PRO A 74 24.11 -6.87 -17.71
C PRO A 74 22.90 -6.55 -16.82
N VAL A 75 22.61 -7.44 -15.86
CA VAL A 75 21.49 -7.28 -14.91
C VAL A 75 21.47 -5.90 -14.23
N PRO A 76 22.61 -5.32 -13.80
CA PRO A 76 22.62 -3.97 -13.23
C PRO A 76 22.09 -2.89 -14.18
N LEU A 77 22.46 -2.96 -15.47
CA LEU A 77 22.04 -2.00 -16.49
C LEU A 77 20.56 -2.18 -16.85
N ARG A 78 20.06 -3.42 -16.94
CA ARG A 78 18.62 -3.67 -17.12
C ARG A 78 17.79 -3.11 -15.96
N SER A 79 18.27 -3.30 -14.74
CA SER A 79 17.61 -2.77 -13.54
C SER A 79 17.60 -1.24 -13.53
N PHE A 80 18.67 -0.60 -14.01
CA PHE A 80 18.75 0.85 -14.14
C PHE A 80 17.84 1.39 -15.25
N ALA A 81 17.82 0.77 -16.44
CA ALA A 81 16.92 1.14 -17.52
C ALA A 81 15.44 1.04 -17.11
N GLN A 82 15.08 0.02 -16.31
CA GLN A 82 13.73 -0.07 -15.74
C GLN A 82 13.41 1.13 -14.82
N ARG A 83 14.37 1.59 -14.01
CA ARG A 83 14.18 2.79 -13.17
C ARG A 83 14.00 4.07 -13.99
N VAL A 84 14.73 4.19 -15.10
CA VAL A 84 14.53 5.30 -16.07
C VAL A 84 13.11 5.28 -16.63
N GLU A 85 12.65 4.11 -17.07
CA GLU A 85 11.29 3.95 -17.60
C GLU A 85 10.23 4.27 -16.54
N ASP A 86 10.39 3.76 -15.33
CA ASP A 86 9.46 3.99 -14.21
C ASP A 86 9.37 5.48 -13.86
N LEU A 87 10.50 6.21 -13.86
CA LEU A 87 10.54 7.65 -13.59
C LEU A 87 9.75 8.45 -14.63
N VAL A 88 9.97 8.20 -15.92
CA VAL A 88 9.23 8.92 -16.97
C VAL A 88 7.74 8.56 -16.92
N ARG A 89 7.41 7.30 -16.59
CA ARG A 89 6.02 6.87 -16.38
C ARG A 89 5.37 7.61 -15.21
N GLU A 90 6.12 7.88 -14.15
CA GLU A 90 5.68 8.73 -13.03
C GLU A 90 5.44 10.18 -13.48
N PHE A 91 6.31 10.74 -14.34
CA PHE A 91 6.06 12.07 -14.93
C PHE A 91 4.73 12.13 -15.70
N LYS A 92 4.44 11.10 -16.51
CA LYS A 92 3.17 11.03 -17.25
C LYS A 92 1.98 10.91 -16.33
N SER A 93 2.11 10.24 -15.18
CA SER A 93 1.03 10.18 -14.19
C SER A 93 0.67 11.56 -13.62
N VAL A 94 1.62 12.49 -13.59
CA VAL A 94 1.41 13.87 -13.10
C VAL A 94 1.00 14.83 -14.23
N ALA A 95 1.65 14.74 -15.41
CA ALA A 95 1.36 15.59 -16.56
C ALA A 95 0.08 15.21 -17.32
N GLY A 96 -0.43 13.99 -17.14
CA GLY A 96 -1.61 13.49 -17.84
C GLY A 96 -1.40 13.38 -19.36
N ALA A 97 -2.35 13.91 -20.13
CA ALA A 97 -2.31 13.85 -21.59
C ALA A 97 -1.22 14.74 -22.24
N ASN A 98 -0.67 15.70 -21.47
CA ASN A 98 0.32 16.65 -21.97
C ASN A 98 1.76 16.09 -21.97
N LEU A 99 1.96 14.83 -21.56
CA LEU A 99 3.21 14.10 -21.71
C LEU A 99 2.96 12.75 -22.37
N VAL A 100 3.48 12.58 -23.58
CA VAL A 100 3.40 11.34 -24.37
C VAL A 100 4.73 10.62 -24.25
N ILE A 101 4.71 9.34 -23.92
CA ILE A 101 5.92 8.51 -23.81
C ILE A 101 5.87 7.46 -24.90
N GLU A 102 6.92 7.38 -25.71
CA GLU A 102 7.12 6.39 -26.76
C GLU A 102 8.39 5.59 -26.42
N ARG A 103 8.32 4.27 -26.57
CA ARG A 103 9.45 3.38 -26.26
C ARG A 103 9.97 2.75 -27.54
N TYR A 104 11.29 2.83 -27.71
CA TYR A 104 12.02 2.27 -28.83
C TYR A 104 13.07 1.29 -28.30
N ASN A 105 13.27 0.20 -29.03
CA ASN A 105 14.31 -0.80 -28.74
C ASN A 105 15.28 -0.87 -29.92
N PRO A 106 16.33 -0.03 -29.94
CA PRO A 106 17.34 -0.07 -30.98
C PRO A 106 18.04 -1.42 -31.00
N ARG A 107 17.91 -2.10 -32.13
CA ARG A 107 18.66 -3.32 -32.47
C ARG A 107 19.57 -3.01 -33.66
N PRO A 108 20.70 -3.71 -33.81
CA PRO A 108 21.53 -3.58 -35.00
C PRO A 108 20.70 -3.72 -36.28
N ASP A 109 20.88 -2.78 -37.22
CA ASP A 109 20.23 -2.68 -38.53
C ASP A 109 18.69 -2.55 -38.46
N SER A 110 18.16 -1.88 -37.43
CA SER A 110 16.71 -1.68 -37.25
C SER A 110 16.26 -0.22 -37.47
N GLU A 111 14.99 -0.02 -37.84
CA GLU A 111 14.39 1.33 -37.94
C GLU A 111 14.48 2.10 -36.62
N GLU A 112 14.44 1.40 -35.47
CA GLU A 112 14.59 2.01 -34.16
C GLU A 112 16.02 2.50 -33.89
N GLU A 113 17.03 1.86 -34.49
CA GLU A 113 18.42 2.32 -34.46
C GLU A 113 18.61 3.57 -35.31
N ASP A 114 18.07 3.59 -36.53
CA ASP A 114 18.09 4.79 -37.38
C ASP A 114 17.39 5.97 -36.68
N ALA A 115 16.24 5.70 -36.04
CA ALA A 115 15.53 6.69 -35.26
C ALA A 115 16.35 7.19 -34.06
N ALA A 116 17.11 6.32 -33.38
CA ALA A 116 17.98 6.69 -32.28
C ALA A 116 19.11 7.61 -32.76
N GLN A 117 19.73 7.30 -33.90
CA GLN A 117 20.79 8.12 -34.50
C GLN A 117 20.27 9.50 -34.95
N LEU A 118 19.11 9.55 -35.62
CA LEU A 118 18.43 10.80 -35.96
C LEU A 118 18.05 11.62 -34.73
N ASP A 119 17.74 10.93 -33.63
CA ASP A 119 17.44 11.54 -32.34
C ASP A 119 18.67 11.95 -31.52
N GLY A 120 19.88 11.68 -32.04
CA GLY A 120 21.17 12.07 -31.44
C GLY A 120 21.56 11.20 -30.25
N ILE A 121 21.04 9.97 -30.19
CA ILE A 121 21.34 9.01 -29.13
C ILE A 121 22.64 8.29 -29.48
N GLU A 122 23.58 8.28 -28.54
CA GLU A 122 24.89 7.64 -28.71
C GLU A 122 24.82 6.16 -28.32
N SER A 123 25.46 5.31 -29.13
CA SER A 123 25.64 3.90 -28.78
C SER A 123 26.77 3.76 -27.76
N GLN A 124 26.54 2.95 -26.73
CA GLN A 124 27.49 2.67 -25.68
C GLN A 124 28.01 1.24 -25.83
N GLN A 125 29.32 1.03 -25.69
CA GLN A 125 29.90 -0.31 -25.75
C GLN A 125 29.84 -1.00 -24.38
N LEU A 126 29.31 -2.21 -24.37
CA LEU A 126 29.43 -3.13 -23.24
C LEU A 126 30.85 -3.69 -23.16
N VAL A 127 31.23 -4.20 -21.99
CA VAL A 127 32.51 -4.90 -21.79
C VAL A 127 32.65 -6.11 -22.73
N SER A 128 31.53 -6.67 -23.19
CA SER A 128 31.47 -7.74 -24.20
C SER A 128 31.76 -7.26 -25.64
N GLY A 129 31.84 -5.96 -25.88
CA GLY A 129 31.99 -5.36 -27.22
C GLY A 129 30.68 -5.11 -27.96
N GLU A 130 29.55 -5.61 -27.43
CA GLU A 130 28.22 -5.33 -28.00
C GLU A 130 27.79 -3.88 -27.71
N GLN A 131 27.07 -3.28 -28.66
CA GLN A 131 26.52 -1.93 -28.51
C GLN A 131 25.17 -1.98 -27.80
N PHE A 132 24.92 -1.03 -26.90
CA PHE A 132 23.64 -0.81 -26.27
C PHE A 132 23.25 0.66 -26.33
N TYR A 133 21.96 0.94 -26.43
CA TYR A 133 21.40 2.27 -26.43
C TYR A 133 20.59 2.47 -25.14
N LEU A 134 20.90 3.55 -24.42
CA LEU A 134 20.12 4.04 -23.29
C LEU A 134 20.14 5.56 -23.32
N GLY A 135 19.07 6.15 -23.84
CA GLY A 135 18.96 7.59 -24.03
C GLY A 135 17.51 8.03 -24.22
N ALA A 136 17.29 9.34 -24.33
CA ALA A 136 15.97 9.89 -24.55
C ALA A 136 15.98 11.13 -25.45
N ALA A 137 14.93 11.29 -26.24
CA ALA A 137 14.66 12.52 -26.97
C ALA A 137 13.33 13.11 -26.54
N VAL A 138 13.34 14.40 -26.21
CA VAL A 138 12.17 15.14 -25.74
C VAL A 138 11.83 16.19 -26.79
N SER A 139 10.62 16.19 -27.31
CA SER A 139 10.21 17.11 -28.37
C SER A 139 8.81 17.67 -28.20
N GLN A 140 8.63 18.89 -28.70
CA GLN A 140 7.34 19.54 -28.85
C GLN A 140 7.39 20.37 -30.14
N LEU A 141 6.60 19.98 -31.15
CA LEU A 141 6.68 20.54 -32.51
C LEU A 141 8.11 20.42 -33.08
N GLU A 142 8.69 21.52 -33.57
CA GLU A 142 10.06 21.57 -34.12
C GLU A 142 11.17 21.62 -33.06
N ARG A 143 10.81 21.77 -31.77
CA ARG A 143 11.80 21.85 -30.69
C ARG A 143 12.13 20.47 -30.17
N LYS A 144 13.42 20.20 -30.02
CA LYS A 144 13.95 18.92 -29.56
C LYS A 144 15.09 19.13 -28.57
N GLN A 145 15.13 18.28 -27.55
CA GLN A 145 16.17 18.18 -26.54
C GLN A 145 16.57 16.73 -26.43
N THR A 146 17.86 16.44 -26.43
CA THR A 146 18.38 15.07 -26.47
C THR A 146 19.20 14.79 -25.21
N LEU A 147 18.90 13.67 -24.57
CA LEU A 147 19.74 13.02 -23.56
C LEU A 147 20.47 11.87 -24.26
N ALA A 148 21.64 12.18 -24.83
CA ALA A 148 22.35 11.31 -25.77
C ALA A 148 22.74 9.95 -25.16
N ALA A 149 23.20 9.96 -23.90
CA ALA A 149 23.50 8.77 -23.13
C ALA A 149 23.10 8.97 -21.66
N ILE A 150 22.22 8.11 -21.16
CA ILE A 150 21.82 8.10 -19.75
C ILE A 150 22.69 7.08 -19.03
N ALA A 151 23.67 7.60 -18.28
CA ALA A 151 24.65 6.79 -17.57
C ALA A 151 24.19 6.49 -16.12
N PRO A 152 24.40 5.26 -15.59
CA PRO A 152 24.07 4.91 -14.20
C PRO A 152 24.70 5.84 -13.15
N GLN A 153 25.88 6.38 -13.42
CA GLN A 153 26.57 7.31 -12.54
C GLN A 153 25.81 8.64 -12.35
N ARG A 154 24.95 9.00 -13.32
CA ARG A 154 24.10 10.20 -13.30
C ARG A 154 22.66 9.90 -12.83
N GLU A 155 22.38 8.70 -12.31
CA GLU A 155 21.05 8.30 -11.84
C GLU A 155 20.42 9.32 -10.88
N ARG A 156 21.22 9.95 -10.02
CA ARG A 156 20.73 10.94 -9.06
C ARG A 156 20.19 12.21 -9.74
N LEU A 157 20.77 12.59 -10.87
CA LEU A 157 20.38 13.77 -11.66
C LEU A 157 19.30 13.45 -12.68
N LEU A 158 18.85 12.20 -12.78
CA LEU A 158 17.94 11.75 -13.83
C LEU A 158 16.63 12.55 -13.84
N GLU A 159 16.04 12.81 -12.66
CA GLU A 159 14.83 13.63 -12.55
C GLU A 159 15.07 15.04 -13.11
N TYR A 160 16.19 15.66 -12.73
CA TYR A 160 16.56 16.98 -13.22
C TYR A 160 16.82 17.00 -14.73
N ASP A 161 17.61 16.06 -15.25
CA ASP A 161 17.99 16.00 -16.67
C ASP A 161 16.75 15.87 -17.57
N PHE A 162 15.78 15.02 -17.20
CA PHE A 162 14.52 14.90 -17.93
C PHE A 162 13.62 16.13 -17.80
N ILE A 163 13.41 16.65 -16.59
CA ILE A 163 12.50 17.80 -16.40
C ILE A 163 13.07 19.07 -17.03
N ARG A 164 14.40 19.25 -17.02
CA ARG A 164 15.07 20.27 -17.81
C ARG A 164 14.77 20.09 -19.30
N ALA A 165 14.96 18.89 -19.85
CA ALA A 165 14.70 18.62 -21.27
C ALA A 165 13.23 18.89 -21.64
N ILE A 166 12.28 18.50 -20.78
CA ILE A 166 10.84 18.75 -20.94
C ILE A 166 10.52 20.25 -20.88
N ALA A 167 11.01 20.97 -19.87
CA ALA A 167 10.78 22.39 -19.72
C ALA A 167 11.34 23.19 -20.91
N ARG A 168 12.50 22.78 -21.43
CA ARG A 168 13.15 23.40 -22.58
C ARG A 168 12.44 23.12 -23.90
N ALA A 169 11.97 21.89 -24.10
CA ALA A 169 11.14 21.57 -25.27
C ALA A 169 9.81 22.33 -25.22
N ALA A 170 9.24 22.52 -24.02
CA ALA A 170 7.96 23.19 -23.81
C ALA A 170 8.02 24.73 -23.87
N SER A 171 9.16 25.36 -23.57
CA SER A 171 9.31 26.82 -23.57
C SER A 171 9.58 27.37 -24.98
N SER A 172 8.99 28.53 -25.30
CA SER A 172 9.25 29.27 -26.54
C SER A 172 10.35 30.31 -26.48
N GLU A 173 10.79 30.68 -25.28
CA GLU A 173 11.76 31.75 -25.09
C GLU A 173 13.07 31.18 -24.51
N ARG A 174 14.20 31.61 -25.08
CA ARG A 174 15.52 31.36 -24.49
C ARG A 174 15.66 32.26 -23.26
N PRO A 175 16.15 31.74 -22.11
CA PRO A 175 16.41 32.58 -20.96
C PRO A 175 17.40 33.68 -21.33
N LYS A 176 17.08 34.89 -20.91
CA LYS A 176 17.95 36.06 -21.06
C LYS A 176 19.00 36.09 -19.95
N ILE A 177 20.25 36.27 -20.33
CA ILE A 177 21.36 36.44 -19.40
C ILE A 177 22.14 37.72 -19.75
N GLY A 178 22.61 38.41 -18.72
CA GLY A 178 23.55 39.52 -18.85
C GLY A 178 24.97 38.98 -18.85
N LEU A 179 25.82 39.49 -19.74
CA LEU A 179 27.27 39.28 -19.72
C LEU A 179 27.96 40.63 -19.52
N MET A 180 28.66 40.75 -18.40
CA MET A 180 29.46 41.92 -18.06
C MET A 180 30.92 41.46 -17.92
N ALA A 181 31.77 41.80 -18.88
CA ALA A 181 33.14 41.29 -18.94
C ALA A 181 34.16 42.42 -19.09
N GLY A 182 35.23 42.36 -18.30
CA GLY A 182 36.42 43.19 -18.50
C GLY A 182 37.35 42.67 -19.60
N LEU A 183 37.07 41.48 -20.15
CA LEU A 183 37.84 40.82 -21.20
C LEU A 183 37.01 40.69 -22.49
N PRO A 184 37.66 40.55 -23.67
CA PRO A 184 36.98 40.43 -24.96
C PRO A 184 36.36 39.04 -25.18
N VAL A 185 35.55 38.57 -24.22
CA VAL A 185 34.94 37.22 -24.22
C VAL A 185 34.01 37.01 -25.43
N LEU A 186 33.31 38.07 -25.86
CA LEU A 186 32.47 38.06 -27.07
C LEU A 186 33.26 38.31 -28.37
N GLY A 187 34.58 38.45 -28.29
CA GLY A 187 35.47 38.82 -29.38
C GLY A 187 35.45 40.32 -29.67
N GLU A 188 36.55 40.83 -30.21
CA GLU A 188 36.69 42.21 -30.65
C GLU A 188 37.06 42.23 -32.13
N ARG A 189 36.28 42.96 -32.94
CA ARG A 189 36.62 43.14 -34.36
C ARG A 189 37.96 43.85 -34.56
N PHE A 190 38.35 44.68 -33.61
CA PHE A 190 39.61 45.41 -33.65
C PHE A 190 39.97 45.92 -32.26
N ASN A 191 41.12 45.49 -31.74
CA ASN A 191 41.68 46.02 -30.51
C ASN A 191 42.64 47.19 -30.82
N PRO A 192 42.39 48.41 -30.32
CA PRO A 192 43.22 49.58 -30.63
C PRO A 192 44.67 49.46 -30.17
N TYR A 193 44.94 48.67 -29.13
CA TYR A 193 46.25 48.53 -28.50
C TYR A 193 47.09 47.45 -29.18
N THR A 194 46.52 46.26 -29.41
CA THR A 194 47.24 45.14 -30.05
C THR A 194 47.14 45.21 -31.58
N ARG A 195 46.25 46.04 -32.13
CA ARG A 195 45.92 46.14 -33.58
C ARG A 195 45.47 44.81 -34.18
N GLN A 196 44.98 43.90 -33.37
CA GLN A 196 44.51 42.57 -33.77
C GLN A 196 43.01 42.44 -33.49
N SER A 197 42.35 41.60 -34.28
CA SER A 197 40.99 41.14 -34.00
C SER A 197 41.08 39.90 -33.11
N SER A 198 40.13 39.73 -32.20
CA SER A 198 39.97 38.52 -31.41
C SER A 198 38.63 37.86 -31.74
N GLU A 199 38.65 36.53 -31.85
CA GLU A 199 37.42 35.75 -31.99
C GLU A 199 36.69 35.64 -30.64
N PRO A 200 35.35 35.46 -30.64
CA PRO A 200 34.62 35.11 -29.44
C PRO A 200 35.15 33.81 -28.84
N TRP A 201 35.27 33.77 -27.51
CA TRP A 201 35.66 32.56 -26.81
C TRP A 201 34.64 31.45 -27.04
N VAL A 202 35.06 30.19 -26.91
CA VAL A 202 34.15 29.04 -26.99
C VAL A 202 33.01 29.21 -25.98
N LEU A 203 33.32 29.63 -24.75
CA LEU A 203 32.29 29.91 -23.73
C LEU A 203 31.20 30.87 -24.24
N ALA A 204 31.56 31.97 -24.90
CA ALA A 204 30.58 32.91 -25.44
C ALA A 204 29.72 32.29 -26.55
N THR A 205 30.33 31.45 -27.38
CA THR A 205 29.64 30.75 -28.47
C THR A 205 28.61 29.76 -27.91
N GLU A 206 29.00 28.99 -26.89
CA GLU A 206 28.13 28.05 -26.19
C GLU A 206 26.98 28.78 -25.47
N LEU A 207 27.29 29.89 -24.77
CA LEU A 207 26.27 30.71 -24.12
C LEU A 207 25.25 31.30 -25.12
N LYS A 208 25.70 31.81 -26.28
CA LYS A 208 24.80 32.32 -27.33
C LYS A 208 23.96 31.23 -27.99
N ARG A 209 24.44 29.98 -28.00
CA ARG A 209 23.67 28.83 -28.48
C ARG A 209 22.48 28.56 -27.55
N GLU A 210 22.69 28.67 -26.24
CA GLU A 210 21.72 28.23 -25.22
C GLU A 210 20.85 29.34 -24.62
N PHE A 211 21.34 30.58 -24.64
CA PHE A 211 20.73 31.73 -23.98
C PHE A 211 20.62 32.92 -24.94
N ASP A 212 19.71 33.84 -24.60
CA ASP A 212 19.70 35.18 -25.19
C ASP A 212 20.68 36.06 -24.39
N VAL A 213 21.91 36.19 -24.91
CA VAL A 213 23.03 36.84 -24.21
C VAL A 213 23.04 38.34 -24.52
N LYS A 214 22.82 39.16 -23.49
CA LYS A 214 22.88 40.61 -23.56
C LYS A 214 24.18 41.12 -22.94
N GLU A 215 25.01 41.73 -23.77
CA GLU A 215 26.26 42.37 -23.33
C GLU A 215 25.95 43.66 -22.54
N LEU A 216 26.62 43.82 -21.39
CA LEU A 216 26.51 44.97 -20.51
C LEU A 216 27.91 45.57 -20.29
N PRO A 217 28.10 46.88 -20.47
CA PRO A 217 29.39 47.51 -20.17
C PRO A 217 29.65 47.50 -18.66
N LEU A 218 30.92 47.36 -18.25
CA LEU A 218 31.33 47.43 -16.83
C LEU A 218 30.85 48.72 -16.13
N GLY A 219 30.70 49.81 -16.89
CA GLY A 219 30.20 51.10 -16.40
C GLY A 219 28.68 51.26 -16.35
N ALA A 220 27.90 50.19 -16.54
CA ALA A 220 26.45 50.25 -16.49
C ALA A 220 25.95 50.67 -15.09
N LYS A 221 25.13 51.72 -15.04
CA LYS A 221 24.54 52.26 -13.79
C LYS A 221 23.22 51.59 -13.39
N GLU A 222 22.63 50.81 -14.29
CA GLU A 222 21.43 50.03 -14.04
C GLU A 222 21.51 48.76 -14.89
N ILE A 223 21.00 47.66 -14.35
CA ILE A 223 20.88 46.39 -15.06
C ILE A 223 19.39 46.21 -15.40
N ASP A 224 19.07 45.93 -16.66
CA ASP A 224 17.68 45.85 -17.13
C ASP A 224 16.86 44.81 -16.35
N LYS A 225 15.57 45.09 -16.13
CA LYS A 225 14.68 44.26 -15.30
C LYS A 225 14.35 42.89 -15.90
N ASP A 226 14.59 42.70 -17.20
CA ASP A 226 14.40 41.41 -17.88
C ASP A 226 15.62 40.49 -17.78
N ILE A 227 16.73 40.98 -17.20
CA ILE A 227 17.92 40.19 -16.92
C ILE A 227 17.80 39.61 -15.50
N ASN A 228 17.72 38.28 -15.42
CA ASN A 228 17.60 37.55 -14.16
C ASN A 228 18.91 36.89 -13.72
N VAL A 229 19.85 36.69 -14.64
CA VAL A 229 21.17 36.11 -14.39
C VAL A 229 22.23 37.03 -14.97
N LEU A 230 23.25 37.38 -14.18
CA LEU A 230 24.39 38.17 -14.62
C LEU A 230 25.67 37.37 -14.43
N LEU A 231 26.41 37.18 -15.53
CA LEU A 231 27.77 36.66 -15.53
C LEU A 231 28.74 37.84 -15.57
N LEU A 232 29.45 38.05 -14.46
CA LEU A 232 30.46 39.08 -14.27
C LEU A 232 31.86 38.46 -14.37
N ILE A 233 32.61 38.81 -15.41
CA ILE A 233 33.95 38.28 -15.67
C ILE A 233 34.96 39.40 -15.54
N HIS A 234 35.88 39.28 -14.59
CA HIS A 234 37.01 40.18 -14.39
C HIS A 234 36.64 41.66 -14.26
N PRO A 235 35.89 42.06 -13.22
CA PRO A 235 35.53 43.46 -12.97
C PRO A 235 36.74 44.28 -12.51
N ARG A 236 37.56 44.75 -13.46
CA ARG A 236 38.72 45.61 -13.17
C ARG A 236 38.27 46.99 -12.67
N ASP A 237 38.91 47.48 -11.62
CA ASP A 237 38.79 48.86 -11.09
C ASP A 237 37.35 49.33 -10.84
N MET A 238 36.48 48.44 -10.33
CA MET A 238 35.07 48.77 -10.10
C MET A 238 34.89 49.93 -9.11
N GLN A 239 34.10 50.92 -9.52
CA GLN A 239 33.77 52.08 -8.70
C GLN A 239 32.55 51.79 -7.80
N PRO A 240 32.38 52.51 -6.66
CA PRO A 240 31.26 52.28 -5.74
C PRO A 240 29.86 52.31 -6.40
N GLU A 241 29.66 53.12 -7.44
CA GLU A 241 28.41 53.21 -8.19
C GLU A 241 28.10 51.94 -8.99
N GLN A 242 29.14 51.26 -9.48
CA GLN A 242 29.02 50.01 -10.22
C GLN A 242 28.73 48.85 -9.27
N GLU A 243 29.44 48.78 -8.14
CA GLU A 243 29.13 47.82 -7.07
C GLU A 243 27.71 48.03 -6.51
N TYR A 244 27.23 49.27 -6.42
CA TYR A 244 25.85 49.56 -6.03
C TYR A 244 24.83 49.00 -7.03
N SER A 245 25.13 49.06 -8.33
CA SER A 245 24.24 48.51 -9.37
C SER A 245 24.14 46.99 -9.25
N LEU A 246 25.25 46.31 -8.94
CA LEU A 246 25.30 44.88 -8.64
C LEU A 246 24.56 44.54 -7.34
N ASP A 247 24.74 45.35 -6.29
CA ASP A 247 24.02 45.22 -5.02
C ASP A 247 22.51 45.22 -5.26
N GLN A 248 21.99 46.25 -5.92
CA GLN A 248 20.56 46.37 -6.20
C GLN A 248 20.03 45.26 -7.12
N PHE A 249 20.86 44.75 -8.04
CA PHE A 249 20.54 43.59 -8.86
C PHE A 249 20.37 42.32 -8.02
N VAL A 250 21.27 42.05 -7.06
CA VAL A 250 21.14 40.90 -6.16
C VAL A 250 19.93 41.07 -5.23
N LEU A 251 19.69 42.28 -4.70
CA LEU A 251 18.58 42.52 -3.78
C LEU A 251 17.21 42.39 -4.44
N ARG A 252 17.06 42.75 -5.72
CA ARG A 252 15.80 42.54 -6.46
C ARG A 252 15.55 41.09 -6.88
N GLY A 253 16.48 40.16 -6.57
CA GLY A 253 16.36 38.73 -6.86
C GLY A 253 17.17 38.25 -8.07
N GLY A 254 18.00 39.10 -8.67
CA GLY A 254 18.91 38.71 -9.75
C GLY A 254 20.01 37.78 -9.25
N LYS A 255 20.35 36.75 -10.02
CA LYS A 255 21.39 35.76 -9.70
C LYS A 255 22.72 36.23 -10.28
N LEU A 256 23.76 36.32 -9.45
CA LEU A 256 25.07 36.84 -9.86
C LEU A 256 26.14 35.73 -9.83
N ILE A 257 26.87 35.58 -10.92
CA ILE A 257 28.07 34.72 -11.00
C ILE A 257 29.25 35.65 -11.25
N VAL A 258 30.24 35.62 -10.37
CA VAL A 258 31.42 36.49 -10.42
C VAL A 258 32.68 35.64 -10.56
N PHE A 259 33.49 35.98 -11.55
CA PHE A 259 34.87 35.56 -11.66
C PHE A 259 35.77 36.75 -11.38
N VAL A 260 36.53 36.68 -10.29
CA VAL A 260 37.59 37.63 -9.91
C VAL A 260 38.93 36.93 -9.96
N ASP A 261 40.01 37.68 -10.14
CA ASP A 261 41.35 37.08 -10.31
C ASP A 261 42.43 37.95 -9.65
N PRO A 262 43.31 37.38 -8.79
CA PRO A 262 44.42 38.14 -8.22
C PRO A 262 45.57 38.32 -9.21
N TYR A 263 45.64 37.48 -10.26
CA TYR A 263 46.68 37.46 -11.28
C TYR A 263 46.08 36.87 -12.58
N ALA A 264 45.47 37.71 -13.41
CA ALA A 264 44.93 37.26 -14.70
C ALA A 264 46.07 37.05 -15.72
N TYR A 265 46.56 35.82 -15.86
CA TYR A 265 47.68 35.43 -16.72
C TYR A 265 47.41 35.69 -18.20
N PHE A 266 46.18 35.47 -18.67
CA PHE A 266 45.80 35.70 -20.07
C PHE A 266 45.46 37.17 -20.38
N ASP A 267 45.33 38.04 -19.37
CA ASP A 267 45.10 39.48 -19.51
C ASP A 267 46.39 40.28 -19.27
N GLN A 268 47.32 40.21 -20.23
CA GLN A 268 48.57 40.95 -20.18
C GLN A 268 48.42 42.33 -20.80
N MET A 269 48.34 43.36 -19.96
CA MET A 269 48.31 44.74 -20.44
C MET A 269 49.68 45.12 -21.04
N PRO A 270 49.71 45.69 -22.27
CA PRO A 270 50.93 46.22 -22.83
C PRO A 270 51.43 47.40 -21.98
N THR A 271 52.58 47.22 -21.35
CA THR A 271 53.32 48.21 -20.57
C THR A 271 54.20 49.08 -21.47
N MET A 272 54.76 50.17 -20.93
CA MET A 272 55.73 51.00 -21.66
C MET A 272 56.90 50.15 -22.20
N PRO A 273 57.49 50.53 -23.37
CA PRO A 273 58.62 49.80 -23.94
C PRO A 273 59.74 49.60 -22.92
N GLY A 274 60.08 48.35 -22.62
CA GLY A 274 61.14 47.97 -21.67
C GLY A 274 60.67 47.50 -20.29
N MET A 275 59.38 47.62 -19.95
CA MET A 275 58.80 46.93 -18.78
C MET A 275 58.11 45.63 -19.21
N PRO A 276 58.28 44.52 -18.47
CA PRO A 276 57.47 43.31 -18.68
C PRO A 276 55.98 43.63 -18.51
N PRO A 277 55.10 43.01 -19.30
CA PRO A 277 53.65 43.12 -19.09
C PRO A 277 53.31 42.72 -17.66
N MET A 278 52.54 43.57 -16.97
CA MET A 278 52.02 43.25 -15.64
C MET A 278 50.60 42.70 -15.82
N PRO A 279 50.27 41.56 -15.21
CA PRO A 279 48.91 41.03 -15.22
C PRO A 279 48.02 41.92 -14.36
N SER A 280 46.74 41.97 -14.73
CA SER A 280 45.73 42.72 -14.00
C SER A 280 45.14 41.87 -12.86
N SER A 281 44.44 42.54 -11.94
CA SER A 281 43.64 41.90 -10.89
C SER A 281 42.25 42.52 -10.80
N SER A 282 41.29 41.84 -10.19
CA SER A 282 39.93 42.33 -9.98
C SER A 282 39.41 41.97 -8.59
N ASP A 283 38.51 42.78 -8.03
CA ASP A 283 37.91 42.60 -6.69
C ASP A 283 36.55 43.33 -6.61
N LEU A 284 35.74 43.02 -5.59
CA LEU A 284 34.46 43.68 -5.26
C LEU A 284 34.44 44.04 -3.76
N PRO A 285 35.23 45.03 -3.31
CA PRO A 285 35.53 45.24 -1.90
C PRO A 285 34.31 45.58 -1.03
N MET A 286 33.33 46.35 -1.55
CA MET A 286 32.14 46.70 -0.77
C MET A 286 31.21 45.50 -0.63
N LEU A 287 30.95 44.79 -1.72
CA LEU A 287 30.10 43.60 -1.74
C LEU A 287 30.70 42.45 -0.92
N PHE A 288 31.97 42.14 -1.12
CA PHE A 288 32.65 41.07 -0.40
C PHE A 288 32.67 41.33 1.11
N LYS A 289 32.94 42.57 1.52
CA LYS A 289 32.85 42.96 2.93
C LYS A 289 31.45 42.75 3.50
N ALA A 290 30.39 43.12 2.77
CA ALA A 290 29.01 42.95 3.21
C ALA A 290 28.58 41.47 3.27
N TRP A 291 29.14 40.63 2.41
CA TRP A 291 28.87 39.20 2.33
C TRP A 291 29.76 38.34 3.22
N GLY A 292 30.74 38.93 3.91
CA GLY A 292 31.69 38.21 4.76
C GLY A 292 32.74 37.42 3.98
N ILE A 293 33.04 37.84 2.76
CA ILE A 293 34.08 37.26 1.92
C ILE A 293 35.37 38.06 2.10
N GLY A 294 36.43 37.39 2.54
CA GLY A 294 37.80 37.88 2.45
C GLY A 294 38.40 37.43 1.12
N TYR A 295 39.06 38.35 0.43
CA TYR A 295 39.75 38.11 -0.83
C TYR A 295 40.91 39.10 -0.90
N GLU A 296 42.08 38.64 -1.34
CA GLU A 296 43.30 39.46 -1.40
C GLU A 296 43.78 39.58 -2.86
N PRO A 297 43.53 40.73 -3.54
CA PRO A 297 44.06 40.94 -4.87
C PRO A 297 45.61 40.93 -4.83
N GLY A 298 46.23 40.24 -5.80
CA GLY A 298 47.69 40.05 -5.86
C GLY A 298 48.25 38.91 -5.00
N LYS A 299 47.38 38.08 -4.39
CA LYS A 299 47.76 36.84 -3.69
C LYS A 299 47.22 35.62 -4.42
N VAL A 300 48.12 34.79 -4.93
CA VAL A 300 47.83 33.57 -5.69
C VAL A 300 47.85 32.36 -4.77
N ILE A 301 46.96 31.39 -4.98
CA ILE A 301 46.99 30.12 -4.26
C ILE A 301 48.13 29.24 -4.79
N SER A 302 48.96 28.74 -3.87
CA SER A 302 49.99 27.74 -4.12
C SER A 302 49.62 26.46 -3.38
N ASP A 303 49.53 25.33 -4.08
CA ASP A 303 49.13 24.04 -3.53
C ASP A 303 50.04 22.92 -4.05
N VAL A 304 50.70 22.22 -3.12
CA VAL A 304 51.66 21.18 -3.50
C VAL A 304 51.03 19.83 -3.85
N VAL A 305 49.75 19.64 -3.53
CA VAL A 305 48.98 18.42 -3.84
C VAL A 305 48.38 18.49 -5.24
N PHE A 306 47.83 19.65 -5.61
CA PHE A 306 47.20 19.84 -6.93
C PHE A 306 48.13 20.49 -7.97
N GLY A 307 49.33 20.92 -7.59
CA GLY A 307 50.30 21.54 -8.50
C GLY A 307 50.63 20.68 -9.73
N SER A 308 50.75 21.34 -10.88
CA SER A 308 51.01 20.71 -12.17
C SER A 308 52.50 20.61 -12.51
N GLY A 309 52.84 19.67 -13.40
CA GLY A 309 54.21 19.46 -13.89
C GLY A 309 55.04 18.53 -13.00
N GLY A 310 56.35 18.47 -13.26
CA GLY A 310 57.27 17.61 -12.52
C GLY A 310 58.72 18.07 -12.63
N GLY A 311 59.53 17.75 -11.62
CA GLY A 311 60.93 18.18 -11.55
C GLY A 311 61.08 19.69 -11.68
N ALA A 312 61.97 20.15 -12.55
CA ALA A 312 62.22 21.58 -12.77
C ALA A 312 61.02 22.37 -13.36
N ARG A 313 60.00 21.67 -13.89
CA ARG A 313 58.79 22.29 -14.46
C ARG A 313 57.57 22.18 -13.55
N TYR A 314 57.77 21.74 -12.30
CA TYR A 314 56.69 21.70 -11.32
C TYR A 314 56.26 23.11 -10.93
N THR A 315 54.98 23.43 -11.03
CA THR A 315 54.45 24.77 -10.75
C THR A 315 53.27 24.62 -9.78
N PRO A 316 53.46 24.92 -8.48
CA PRO A 316 52.43 24.73 -7.45
C PRO A 316 51.31 25.77 -7.51
N THR A 317 51.37 26.74 -8.42
CA THR A 317 50.34 27.78 -8.66
C THR A 317 49.50 27.52 -9.91
N VAL A 318 49.84 26.49 -10.69
CA VAL A 318 49.00 25.96 -11.76
C VAL A 318 48.45 24.64 -11.24
N LEU A 319 47.16 24.63 -10.91
CA LEU A 319 46.53 23.52 -10.21
C LEU A 319 45.71 22.68 -11.17
N SER A 320 46.03 21.39 -11.25
CA SER A 320 45.16 20.37 -11.84
C SER A 320 44.26 19.81 -10.74
N LEU A 321 43.19 20.54 -10.45
CA LEU A 321 42.20 20.14 -9.46
C LEU A 321 41.49 18.88 -9.94
N ASN A 322 41.26 17.95 -9.02
CA ASN A 322 40.58 16.71 -9.31
C ASN A 322 39.37 16.53 -8.39
N ARG A 323 38.74 15.36 -8.53
CA ARG A 323 37.62 14.89 -7.75
C ARG A 323 37.58 15.23 -6.26
N THR A 324 38.72 15.33 -5.56
CA THR A 324 38.80 15.60 -4.12
C THR A 324 38.74 17.08 -3.78
N ALA A 325 38.98 17.97 -4.73
CA ALA A 325 38.88 19.42 -4.57
C ALA A 325 37.44 19.95 -4.68
N PHE A 326 36.49 19.09 -5.07
CA PHE A 326 35.14 19.49 -5.46
C PHE A 326 34.10 19.06 -4.45
N SER A 327 33.16 19.97 -4.16
CA SER A 327 31.94 19.60 -3.45
C SER A 327 31.14 18.60 -4.30
N ARG A 328 30.87 17.42 -3.74
CA ARG A 328 30.05 16.39 -4.40
C ARG A 328 28.57 16.55 -4.16
N ASP A 329 28.24 17.46 -3.26
CA ASP A 329 26.87 17.75 -2.84
C ASP A 329 26.26 18.85 -3.73
N ASP A 330 27.09 19.51 -4.53
CA ASP A 330 26.67 20.56 -5.45
C ASP A 330 26.60 20.06 -6.90
N VAL A 331 25.60 20.50 -7.65
CA VAL A 331 25.41 20.04 -9.03
C VAL A 331 26.36 20.67 -10.03
N VAL A 332 26.86 21.87 -9.76
CA VAL A 332 27.83 22.49 -10.66
C VAL A 332 29.11 21.66 -10.69
N THR A 333 29.53 21.15 -9.52
CA THR A 333 30.79 20.44 -9.34
C THR A 333 30.64 18.91 -9.27
N GLY A 334 29.42 18.41 -9.10
CA GLY A 334 29.14 16.99 -8.86
C GLY A 334 29.58 16.05 -9.99
N SER A 335 29.47 16.50 -11.26
CA SER A 335 29.93 15.77 -12.45
C SER A 335 31.29 16.25 -12.98
N ILE A 336 31.95 17.18 -12.30
CA ILE A 336 33.26 17.68 -12.71
C ILE A 336 34.32 16.68 -12.24
N GLU A 337 35.22 16.35 -13.17
CA GLU A 337 36.28 15.38 -12.99
C GLU A 337 37.61 16.06 -12.68
N THR A 338 37.92 17.07 -13.49
CA THR A 338 39.13 17.88 -13.40
C THR A 338 38.82 19.34 -13.73
N LEU A 339 39.53 20.27 -13.10
CA LEU A 339 39.57 21.68 -13.47
C LEU A 339 41.04 22.10 -13.56
N LEU A 340 41.35 22.96 -14.52
CA LEU A 340 42.62 23.67 -14.54
C LEU A 340 42.39 25.04 -13.89
N TYR A 341 43.07 25.27 -12.78
CA TYR A 341 42.98 26.50 -11.99
C TYR A 341 44.37 27.12 -11.93
N ALA A 342 44.60 28.18 -12.70
CA ALA A 342 45.93 28.71 -12.95
C ALA A 342 46.05 30.12 -12.38
N PHE A 343 47.02 30.35 -11.51
CA PHE A 343 47.28 31.65 -10.90
C PHE A 343 46.11 32.29 -10.14
N GLY A 344 45.02 31.56 -9.88
CA GLY A 344 43.89 32.07 -9.15
C GLY A 344 44.15 32.32 -7.66
N GLY A 345 43.18 32.94 -7.00
CA GLY A 345 43.20 33.27 -5.58
C GLY A 345 42.44 32.25 -4.73
N ALA A 346 42.15 32.63 -3.49
CA ALA A 346 41.25 31.90 -2.61
C ALA A 346 40.44 32.87 -1.75
N PHE A 347 39.32 32.41 -1.22
CA PHE A 347 38.42 33.17 -0.36
C PHE A 347 38.59 32.77 1.11
N GLU A 348 38.45 33.74 2.01
CA GLU A 348 38.24 33.51 3.43
C GLU A 348 36.77 33.76 3.79
N LEU A 349 36.14 32.83 4.51
CA LEU A 349 34.73 32.92 4.84
C LEU A 349 34.52 33.40 6.28
N LYS A 350 33.78 34.50 6.44
CA LYS A 350 33.32 35.02 7.74
C LYS A 350 31.80 34.86 7.82
N PRO A 351 31.25 34.21 8.87
CA PRO A 351 29.81 34.04 9.00
C PRO A 351 29.05 35.37 9.04
N VAL A 352 28.04 35.52 8.19
CA VAL A 352 27.12 36.67 8.17
C VAL A 352 25.69 36.20 8.42
N ALA A 353 24.98 36.87 9.32
CA ALA A 353 23.61 36.50 9.65
C ALA A 353 22.68 36.60 8.44
N GLY A 354 22.01 35.50 8.10
CA GLY A 354 21.08 35.40 6.97
C GLY A 354 21.69 34.89 5.67
N LEU A 355 23.01 34.65 5.62
CA LEU A 355 23.72 34.07 4.48
C LEU A 355 24.39 32.76 4.88
N GLN A 356 24.24 31.74 4.03
CA GLN A 356 24.95 30.48 4.09
C GLN A 356 25.99 30.44 2.98
N ALA A 357 27.25 30.20 3.33
CA ALA A 357 28.33 29.98 2.39
C ALA A 357 28.58 28.48 2.20
N THR A 358 28.50 28.03 0.96
CA THR A 358 28.77 26.65 0.55
C THR A 358 30.02 26.65 -0.33
N ASP A 359 31.05 25.96 0.13
CA ASP A 359 32.27 25.74 -0.65
C ASP A 359 31.99 24.81 -1.84
N LEU A 360 32.31 25.25 -3.05
CA LEU A 360 32.13 24.49 -4.30
C LEU A 360 33.43 23.81 -4.72
N VAL A 361 34.53 24.54 -4.62
CA VAL A 361 35.88 24.08 -5.01
C VAL A 361 36.85 24.59 -3.96
N HIS A 362 37.72 23.72 -3.43
CA HIS A 362 38.74 24.09 -2.45
C HIS A 362 40.13 23.56 -2.80
N SER A 363 41.14 24.22 -2.23
CA SER A 363 42.51 23.73 -2.18
C SER A 363 42.67 22.59 -1.17
N SER A 364 43.82 21.91 -1.21
CA SER A 364 44.20 20.94 -0.19
C SER A 364 44.61 21.64 1.12
N PRO A 365 44.63 20.91 2.26
CA PRO A 365 45.23 21.43 3.50
C PRO A 365 46.71 21.82 3.36
N ASN A 366 47.38 21.33 2.30
CA ASN A 366 48.75 21.66 1.95
C ASN A 366 48.77 22.76 0.88
N SER A 367 48.22 23.92 1.23
CA SER A 367 48.22 25.12 0.39
C SER A 367 48.54 26.38 1.20
N MET A 368 48.95 27.45 0.50
CA MET A 368 49.19 28.78 1.06
C MET A 368 49.01 29.87 -0.01
N LEU A 369 48.73 31.10 0.41
CA LEU A 369 48.72 32.26 -0.48
C LEU A 369 50.14 32.81 -0.67
N VAL A 370 50.51 33.13 -1.91
CA VAL A 370 51.82 33.69 -2.30
C VAL A 370 51.66 34.97 -3.10
N ASP A 371 52.63 35.87 -3.00
CA ASP A 371 52.68 37.08 -3.82
C ASP A 371 52.94 36.76 -5.29
N ASN A 372 52.47 37.62 -6.20
CA ASN A 372 52.64 37.51 -7.65
C ASN A 372 54.09 37.23 -8.10
N ALA A 373 55.08 37.80 -7.41
CA ALA A 373 56.50 37.58 -7.71
C ALA A 373 57.01 36.17 -7.37
N GLU A 374 56.39 35.50 -6.39
CA GLU A 374 56.69 34.10 -6.06
C GLU A 374 55.83 33.15 -6.89
N ALA A 375 54.62 33.58 -7.26
CA ALA A 375 53.64 32.76 -7.96
C ALA A 375 54.13 32.20 -9.31
N THR A 376 55.03 32.91 -9.99
CA THR A 376 55.58 32.52 -11.30
C THR A 376 56.82 31.63 -11.24
N ARG A 377 57.31 31.29 -10.03
CA ARG A 377 58.47 30.39 -9.87
C ARG A 377 58.08 28.93 -10.13
N SER A 378 59.05 28.11 -10.54
CA SER A 378 58.88 26.66 -10.77
C SER A 378 59.97 25.83 -10.11
N GLY A 379 59.75 24.52 -10.00
CA GLY A 379 60.66 23.53 -9.44
C GLY A 379 60.99 23.81 -7.98
N ASP A 380 62.24 23.52 -7.59
CA ASP A 380 62.71 23.71 -6.21
C ASP A 380 62.55 25.15 -5.72
N GLN A 381 62.60 26.16 -6.60
CA GLN A 381 62.45 27.56 -6.19
C GLN A 381 61.04 27.89 -5.73
N ALA A 382 60.03 27.21 -6.27
CA ALA A 382 58.62 27.43 -5.94
C ALA A 382 58.23 26.80 -4.59
N THR A 383 58.94 25.75 -4.16
CA THR A 383 58.61 25.00 -2.94
C THR A 383 59.50 25.33 -1.74
N ARG A 384 60.62 26.04 -1.95
CA ARG A 384 61.58 26.41 -0.88
C ARG A 384 60.97 27.19 0.30
N SER A 385 60.08 28.13 0.02
CA SER A 385 59.39 28.93 1.04
C SER A 385 58.02 28.35 1.46
N PHE A 386 57.66 27.17 0.93
CA PHE A 386 56.34 26.59 1.11
C PHE A 386 56.08 26.17 2.56
N LYS A 387 54.99 26.68 3.14
CA LYS A 387 54.50 26.32 4.47
C LYS A 387 52.99 26.06 4.38
N PRO A 388 52.53 24.82 4.59
CA PRO A 388 51.11 24.50 4.47
C PRO A 388 50.30 25.23 5.56
N GLY A 389 49.18 25.85 5.16
CA GLY A 389 48.24 26.51 6.08
C GLY A 389 47.44 25.54 6.97
N GLY A 390 47.44 24.24 6.65
CA GLY A 390 46.81 23.18 7.44
C GLY A 390 45.29 23.12 7.32
N LYS A 391 44.68 23.97 6.48
CA LYS A 391 43.24 24.00 6.19
C LYS A 391 43.00 24.24 4.70
N PRO A 392 42.04 23.55 4.08
CA PRO A 392 41.55 23.87 2.74
C PRO A 392 41.07 25.32 2.67
N LEU A 393 41.41 26.01 1.58
CA LEU A 393 40.91 27.35 1.27
C LEU A 393 39.90 27.26 0.11
N PRO A 394 38.70 27.85 0.25
CA PRO A 394 37.73 27.91 -0.83
C PRO A 394 38.26 28.69 -2.06
N LEU A 395 38.17 28.10 -3.24
CA LEU A 395 38.52 28.67 -4.54
C LEU A 395 37.27 29.12 -5.31
N ALA A 396 36.14 28.45 -5.07
CA ALA A 396 34.82 28.84 -5.56
C ALA A 396 33.76 28.63 -4.46
N VAL A 397 32.89 29.61 -4.25
CA VAL A 397 31.90 29.62 -3.16
C VAL A 397 30.54 30.04 -3.68
N ARG A 398 29.49 29.37 -3.19
CA ARG A 398 28.10 29.82 -3.34
C ARG A 398 27.60 30.45 -2.05
N LEU A 399 27.01 31.62 -2.15
CA LEU A 399 26.28 32.29 -1.08
C LEU A 399 24.78 32.15 -1.33
N THR A 400 24.04 31.64 -0.35
CA THR A 400 22.58 31.51 -0.40
C THR A 400 21.93 32.12 0.82
N GLY A 401 20.82 32.83 0.63
CA GLY A 401 20.04 33.39 1.74
C GLY A 401 19.47 34.76 1.42
N LYS A 402 19.16 35.54 2.45
CA LYS A 402 18.67 36.92 2.29
C LYS A 402 19.82 37.90 2.33
N PHE A 403 20.07 38.54 1.20
CA PHE A 403 21.15 39.50 1.06
C PHE A 403 20.71 40.84 1.65
N LYS A 404 21.60 41.46 2.42
CA LYS A 404 21.46 42.85 2.88
C LYS A 404 22.33 43.74 2.01
N THR A 405 21.92 44.99 1.84
CA THR A 405 22.69 45.94 1.03
C THR A 405 24.09 46.17 1.60
N ALA A 406 25.08 46.23 0.71
CA ALA A 406 26.44 46.70 1.04
C ALA A 406 26.50 48.22 1.30
N PHE A 407 25.42 48.95 0.99
CA PHE A 407 25.32 50.40 1.04
C PHE A 407 24.19 50.85 1.99
N PRO A 408 24.32 50.62 3.32
CA PRO A 408 23.24 50.91 4.28
C PRO A 408 22.84 52.40 4.32
N ASP A 409 23.80 53.29 4.07
CA ASP A 409 23.61 54.74 4.01
C ASP A 409 23.20 55.24 2.61
N GLY A 410 22.98 54.32 1.66
CA GLY A 410 22.75 54.60 0.25
C GLY A 410 24.03 54.91 -0.52
N LEU A 411 23.90 55.11 -1.84
CA LEU A 411 25.03 55.44 -2.70
C LEU A 411 25.52 56.87 -2.41
N THR A 412 26.75 57.00 -1.93
CA THR A 412 27.43 58.28 -1.76
C THR A 412 28.59 58.41 -2.75
N VAL A 413 28.57 59.46 -3.57
CA VAL A 413 29.66 59.81 -4.50
C VAL A 413 30.26 61.12 -4.04
N ASP A 414 31.58 61.19 -3.88
CA ASP A 414 32.28 62.35 -3.31
C ASP A 414 31.68 62.84 -1.97
N LYS A 415 31.27 61.89 -1.12
CA LYS A 415 30.60 62.13 0.18
C LYS A 415 29.25 62.84 0.09
N LYS A 416 28.62 62.87 -1.09
CA LYS A 416 27.26 63.40 -1.29
C LYS A 416 26.30 62.25 -1.60
N PRO A 417 25.15 62.14 -0.90
CA PRO A 417 24.13 61.15 -1.24
C PRO A 417 23.56 61.45 -2.63
N GLN A 418 23.45 60.43 -3.48
CA GLN A 418 22.78 60.57 -4.77
C GLN A 418 21.25 60.47 -4.61
N PRO A 419 20.47 61.47 -5.03
CA PRO A 419 19.01 61.40 -4.99
C PRO A 419 18.46 60.43 -6.07
N ASN A 420 17.32 59.80 -5.77
CA ASN A 420 16.54 58.90 -6.66
C ASN A 420 17.16 57.53 -7.02
N THR A 421 18.10 57.02 -6.24
CA THR A 421 18.55 55.62 -6.39
C THR A 421 17.53 54.65 -5.74
N PRO A 422 17.10 53.57 -6.44
CA PRO A 422 16.32 52.50 -5.84
C PRO A 422 17.10 51.94 -4.64
N ALA A 423 16.48 51.90 -3.46
CA ALA A 423 17.16 51.54 -2.21
C ALA A 423 16.53 50.30 -1.60
N LEU A 424 16.63 49.17 -2.29
CA LEU A 424 16.38 47.90 -1.64
C LEU A 424 17.44 47.75 -0.54
N ARG A 425 16.99 47.44 0.68
CA ARG A 425 17.87 47.24 1.84
C ARG A 425 18.14 45.77 2.12
N GLU A 426 17.22 44.91 1.68
CA GLU A 426 17.28 43.47 1.85
C GLU A 426 16.55 42.81 0.67
N SER A 427 16.96 41.59 0.30
CA SER A 427 16.26 40.80 -0.71
C SER A 427 14.90 40.32 -0.22
N ALA A 428 13.88 40.41 -1.07
CA ALA A 428 12.51 40.03 -0.73
C ALA A 428 12.37 38.51 -0.48
N ALA A 429 13.10 37.71 -1.26
CA ALA A 429 13.18 36.25 -1.15
C ALA A 429 14.64 35.80 -0.96
N GLU A 430 14.83 34.52 -0.67
CA GLU A 430 16.17 33.92 -0.71
C GLU A 430 16.75 34.04 -2.11
N ASN A 431 18.03 34.41 -2.18
CA ASN A 431 18.74 34.55 -3.43
C ASN A 431 20.07 33.78 -3.39
N SER A 432 20.79 33.75 -4.52
CA SER A 432 22.06 33.02 -4.66
C SER A 432 23.08 33.80 -5.48
N VAL A 433 24.34 33.79 -5.03
CA VAL A 433 25.51 34.36 -5.70
C VAL A 433 26.62 33.31 -5.74
N ILE A 434 27.33 33.17 -6.85
CA ILE A 434 28.52 32.30 -6.95
C ILE A 434 29.74 33.17 -7.23
N LEU A 435 30.82 32.92 -6.49
CA LEU A 435 32.11 33.59 -6.61
C LEU A 435 33.17 32.56 -6.97
N VAL A 436 34.03 32.88 -7.93
CA VAL A 436 35.18 32.07 -8.37
C VAL A 436 36.41 32.96 -8.43
N ALA A 437 37.52 32.52 -7.85
CA ALA A 437 38.73 33.33 -7.70
C ALA A 437 39.77 33.11 -8.82
N ASP A 438 39.35 32.76 -10.03
CA ASP A 438 40.20 32.59 -11.21
C ASP A 438 39.38 32.91 -12.47
N VAL A 439 39.82 33.86 -13.28
CA VAL A 439 39.20 34.21 -14.57
C VAL A 439 39.85 33.42 -15.71
N ASP A 440 41.14 33.13 -15.61
CA ASP A 440 41.92 32.43 -16.63
C ASP A 440 41.34 31.05 -16.98
N MET A 441 40.66 30.40 -16.03
CA MET A 441 39.96 29.14 -16.30
C MET A 441 38.90 29.23 -17.41
N LEU A 442 38.38 30.42 -17.70
CA LEU A 442 37.38 30.65 -18.75
C LEU A 442 37.99 30.86 -20.14
N ALA A 443 39.30 31.16 -20.20
CA ALA A 443 39.98 31.40 -21.47
C ALA A 443 40.11 30.09 -22.27
N ASP A 444 40.01 30.19 -23.60
CA ASP A 444 40.04 29.02 -24.49
C ASP A 444 41.31 28.18 -24.26
N GLY A 445 42.48 28.82 -24.10
CA GLY A 445 43.75 28.13 -23.85
C GLY A 445 43.85 27.36 -22.53
N ALA A 446 42.93 27.59 -21.59
CA ALA A 446 42.82 26.80 -20.36
C ALA A 446 41.70 25.75 -20.43
N ALA A 447 40.61 26.03 -21.15
CA ALA A 447 39.41 25.21 -21.12
C ALA A 447 39.31 24.17 -22.26
N VAL A 448 39.86 24.47 -23.44
CA VAL A 448 39.62 23.69 -24.67
C VAL A 448 40.84 23.61 -25.58
N ASP A 449 40.94 22.50 -26.31
CA ASP A 449 41.84 22.34 -27.43
C ASP A 449 41.05 22.53 -28.73
N VAL A 450 41.34 23.62 -29.45
CA VAL A 450 40.71 23.92 -30.74
C VAL A 450 41.60 23.36 -31.86
N GLN A 451 41.13 22.33 -32.55
CA GLN A 451 41.82 21.74 -33.69
C GLN A 451 41.13 22.11 -34.99
N GLU A 452 41.89 22.52 -35.99
CA GLU A 452 41.34 22.80 -37.32
C GLU A 452 41.54 21.59 -38.23
N VAL A 453 40.44 20.92 -38.58
CA VAL A 453 40.44 19.71 -39.42
C VAL A 453 39.55 19.96 -40.63
N PHE A 454 40.14 19.92 -41.84
CA PHE A 454 39.46 20.21 -43.11
C PHE A 454 38.71 21.56 -43.13
N GLY A 455 39.27 22.60 -42.52
CA GLY A 455 38.66 23.94 -42.43
C GLY A 455 37.45 24.01 -41.49
N ARG A 456 37.20 22.97 -40.68
CA ARG A 456 36.24 22.98 -39.58
C ARG A 456 36.99 23.01 -38.25
N LYS A 457 36.62 23.93 -37.36
CA LYS A 457 37.13 23.97 -35.99
C LYS A 457 36.41 22.90 -35.17
N ILE A 458 37.16 21.92 -34.69
CA ILE A 458 36.70 20.92 -33.72
C ILE A 458 37.18 21.38 -32.36
N VAL A 459 36.24 21.65 -31.47
CA VAL A 459 36.52 22.04 -30.09
C VAL A 459 36.46 20.79 -29.22
N VAL A 460 37.59 20.44 -28.59
CA VAL A 460 37.66 19.33 -27.64
C VAL A 460 37.91 19.90 -26.25
N PRO A 461 37.01 19.69 -25.27
CA PRO A 461 37.26 20.12 -23.89
C PRO A 461 38.51 19.44 -23.32
N SER A 462 39.48 20.24 -22.86
CA SER A 462 40.72 19.72 -22.27
C SER A 462 40.52 19.31 -20.80
N ASN A 463 39.53 19.92 -20.14
CA ASN A 463 39.14 19.68 -18.75
C ASN A 463 37.67 20.12 -18.53
N GLY A 464 37.22 20.19 -17.28
CA GLY A 464 35.86 20.56 -16.90
C GLY A 464 35.56 22.06 -16.83
N ASN A 465 36.49 22.97 -17.15
CA ASN A 465 36.31 24.41 -16.92
C ASN A 465 35.10 24.98 -17.70
N LEU A 466 34.98 24.63 -18.99
CA LEU A 466 33.85 25.06 -19.82
C LEU A 466 32.52 24.54 -19.25
N ALA A 467 32.47 23.27 -18.86
CA ALA A 467 31.29 22.66 -18.26
C ALA A 467 30.93 23.27 -16.90
N PHE A 468 31.92 23.64 -16.10
CA PHE A 468 31.76 24.31 -14.81
C PHE A 468 31.10 25.68 -14.99
N ALA A 469 31.64 26.51 -15.90
CA ALA A 469 31.11 27.84 -16.20
C ALA A 469 29.67 27.80 -16.75
N LEU A 470 29.43 26.97 -17.79
CA LEU A 470 28.10 26.77 -18.36
C LEU A 470 27.12 26.22 -17.33
N GLY A 471 27.56 25.25 -16.52
CA GLY A 471 26.74 24.62 -15.48
C GLY A 471 26.22 25.59 -14.42
N MET A 472 26.99 26.64 -14.08
CA MET A 472 26.55 27.72 -13.19
C MET A 472 25.49 28.61 -13.83
N VAL A 473 25.73 29.05 -15.07
CA VAL A 473 24.79 29.91 -15.80
C VAL A 473 23.48 29.18 -16.05
N GLU A 474 23.56 27.93 -16.49
CA GLU A 474 22.41 27.04 -16.65
C GLU A 474 21.62 26.89 -15.35
N GLN A 475 22.31 26.71 -14.22
CA GLN A 475 21.63 26.56 -12.93
C GLN A 475 20.77 27.78 -12.63
N PHE A 476 21.36 28.96 -12.73
CA PHE A 476 20.67 30.21 -12.41
C PHE A 476 19.61 30.56 -13.44
N ALA A 477 19.80 30.17 -14.70
CA ALA A 477 18.83 30.41 -15.78
C ALA A 477 17.67 29.40 -15.81
N ALA A 478 17.78 28.26 -15.11
CA ALA A 478 16.74 27.23 -15.08
C ALA A 478 15.47 27.62 -14.28
N GLY A 479 15.52 28.73 -13.54
CA GLY A 479 14.42 29.19 -12.67
C GLY A 479 14.35 28.44 -11.34
N ASP A 480 13.73 29.05 -10.34
CA ASP A 480 13.78 28.57 -8.94
C ASP A 480 13.22 27.14 -8.76
N GLU A 481 12.25 26.73 -9.59
CA GLU A 481 11.66 25.38 -9.56
C GLU A 481 12.68 24.29 -9.95
N LEU A 482 13.49 24.54 -10.99
CA LEU A 482 14.55 23.61 -11.41
C LEU A 482 15.77 23.69 -10.48
N ILE A 483 16.06 24.86 -9.90
CA ILE A 483 17.16 25.03 -8.92
C ILE A 483 16.90 24.18 -7.66
N SER A 484 15.67 24.20 -7.13
CA SER A 484 15.30 23.39 -5.96
C SER A 484 15.33 21.89 -6.23
N LEU A 485 14.97 21.47 -7.45
CA LEU A 485 15.08 20.08 -7.90
C LEU A 485 16.56 19.66 -7.99
N ARG A 486 17.39 20.55 -8.54
CA ARG A 486 18.82 20.36 -8.75
C ARG A 486 19.55 20.16 -7.41
N SER A 487 19.28 20.99 -6.39
CA SER A 487 19.88 20.83 -5.05
C SER A 487 19.43 19.54 -4.34
N ARG A 488 18.18 19.12 -4.50
CA ARG A 488 17.66 17.87 -3.94
C ARG A 488 18.32 16.64 -4.56
N ALA A 489 18.53 16.66 -5.88
CA ALA A 489 19.11 15.57 -6.66
C ALA A 489 20.58 15.28 -6.28
N THR A 490 21.30 16.23 -5.69
CA THR A 490 22.74 16.11 -5.41
C THR A 490 23.12 16.08 -3.97
N ALA A 491 22.19 16.11 -3.02
CA ALA A 491 22.49 15.89 -1.61
C ALA A 491 23.20 14.53 -1.43
N PHE A 492 24.52 14.52 -1.63
CA PHE A 492 25.39 13.41 -1.38
C PHE A 492 25.55 13.43 0.12
N ARG A 493 25.02 12.38 0.72
CA ARG A 493 25.11 12.18 2.15
C ARG A 493 26.19 11.15 2.32
N PRO A 494 27.47 11.57 2.35
CA PRO A 494 28.51 10.65 2.75
C PRO A 494 28.12 10.13 4.13
N LEU A 495 28.57 8.92 4.44
CA LEU A 495 28.48 8.42 5.80
C LEU A 495 29.39 9.32 6.65
N THR A 496 28.86 10.41 7.20
CA THR A 496 29.61 11.47 7.90
C THR A 496 30.44 10.87 9.03
N VAL A 497 29.86 9.92 9.74
CA VAL A 497 30.53 9.11 10.77
C VAL A 497 31.73 8.34 10.19
N VAL A 498 31.60 7.73 9.01
CA VAL A 498 32.71 7.00 8.37
C VAL A 498 33.78 7.98 7.89
N ARG A 499 33.41 9.14 7.33
CA ARG A 499 34.36 10.19 6.93
C ARG A 499 35.12 10.79 8.11
N GLU A 500 34.44 11.06 9.22
CA GLU A 500 35.10 11.53 10.45
C GLU A 500 36.05 10.49 11.00
N LEU A 501 35.68 9.20 10.94
CA LEU A 501 36.55 8.10 11.34
C LEU A 501 37.74 7.91 10.38
N GLU A 502 37.55 8.06 9.07
CA GLU A 502 38.63 8.06 8.07
C GLU A 502 39.58 9.25 8.25
N ALA A 503 39.05 10.45 8.51
CA ALA A 503 39.83 11.65 8.76
C ALA A 503 40.62 11.56 10.08
N GLN A 504 40.01 11.04 11.15
CA GLN A 504 40.70 10.77 12.42
C GLN A 504 41.80 9.71 12.25
N ALA A 505 41.52 8.62 11.52
CA ALA A 505 42.51 7.61 11.20
C ALA A 505 43.66 8.20 10.38
N GLN A 506 43.38 8.95 9.32
CA GLN A 506 44.39 9.63 8.52
C GLN A 506 45.23 10.59 9.37
N GLN A 507 44.63 11.41 10.23
CA GLN A 507 45.35 12.35 11.09
C GLN A 507 46.30 11.64 12.08
N GLN A 508 45.86 10.51 12.65
CA GLN A 508 46.65 9.74 13.62
C GLN A 508 47.82 8.99 12.96
N TYR A 509 47.64 8.54 11.72
CA TYR A 509 48.66 7.79 10.98
C TYR A 509 49.57 8.68 10.11
N PHE A 510 49.12 9.85 9.65
CA PHE A 510 49.92 10.77 8.82
C PHE A 510 51.17 11.28 9.55
N GLY A 511 51.04 11.70 10.82
CA GLY A 511 52.19 12.14 11.62
C GLY A 511 53.23 11.02 11.85
N LYS A 512 52.79 9.77 11.97
CA LYS A 512 53.68 8.60 12.08
C LYS A 512 54.33 8.23 10.75
N ILE A 513 53.57 8.27 9.65
CA ILE A 513 54.09 8.01 8.31
C ILE A 513 55.15 9.05 7.95
N GLN A 514 54.87 10.34 8.18
CA GLN A 514 55.81 11.42 7.91
C GLN A 514 57.08 11.31 8.77
N ALA A 515 56.95 11.02 10.07
CA ALA A 515 58.11 10.80 10.94
C ALA A 515 58.99 9.63 10.48
N LEU A 516 58.37 8.52 10.04
CA LEU A 516 59.09 7.35 9.51
C LEU A 516 59.71 7.62 8.13
N GLU A 517 59.06 8.40 7.27
CA GLU A 517 59.60 8.84 5.97
C GLU A 517 60.79 9.79 6.16
N ASP A 518 60.69 10.73 7.10
CA ASP A 518 61.78 11.65 7.48
C ASP A 518 62.97 10.88 8.08
N GLU A 519 62.71 9.91 8.96
CA GLU A 519 63.75 9.05 9.53
C GLU A 519 64.43 8.21 8.45
N LEU A 520 63.66 7.68 7.50
CA LEU A 520 64.17 6.90 6.36
C LEU A 520 65.00 7.78 5.41
N GLN A 521 64.58 9.01 5.14
CA GLN A 521 65.36 9.97 4.36
C GLN A 521 66.66 10.36 5.07
N LYS A 522 66.61 10.73 6.36
CA LYS A 522 67.80 11.07 7.16
C LYS A 522 68.79 9.91 7.22
N THR A 523 68.28 8.69 7.39
CA THR A 523 69.11 7.48 7.46
C THR A 523 69.74 7.16 6.10
N ASN A 524 68.99 7.28 5.00
CA ASN A 524 69.54 7.11 3.64
C ASN A 524 70.57 8.20 3.28
N ALA A 525 70.36 9.44 3.70
CA ALA A 525 71.31 10.53 3.49
C ALA A 525 72.66 10.23 4.19
N LYS A 526 72.62 9.81 5.45
CA LYS A 526 73.82 9.37 6.19
C LYS A 526 74.51 8.16 5.54
N LEU A 527 73.72 7.21 5.04
CA LEU A 527 74.23 6.02 4.35
C LEU A 527 74.94 6.41 3.03
N GLN A 528 74.37 7.36 2.28
CA GLN A 528 74.99 7.92 1.08
C GLN A 528 76.24 8.75 1.39
N GLU A 529 76.28 9.51 2.49
CA GLU A 529 77.48 10.23 2.93
C GLU A 529 78.62 9.28 3.27
N LEU A 530 78.34 8.21 4.03
CA LEU A 530 79.31 7.15 4.35
C LEU A 530 79.78 6.40 3.09
N GLN A 531 78.90 6.16 2.12
CA GLN A 531 79.24 5.56 0.83
C GLN A 531 80.02 6.51 -0.11
N LYS A 532 79.76 7.81 -0.06
CA LYS A 532 80.53 8.82 -0.81
C LYS A 532 81.91 9.06 -0.20
N ALA A 533 82.03 9.03 1.13
CA ALA A 533 83.31 9.04 1.84
C ALA A 533 84.18 7.82 1.46
N GLN A 534 83.55 6.68 1.17
CA GLN A 534 84.17 5.49 0.56
C GLN A 534 84.75 5.73 -0.85
N GLY A 535 84.09 6.55 -1.68
CA GLY A 535 84.48 6.82 -3.07
C GLY A 535 85.52 7.92 -3.26
N ALA A 536 85.71 8.81 -2.28
CA ALA A 536 86.67 9.92 -2.32
C ALA A 536 88.09 9.53 -1.84
N ALA A 537 88.24 8.38 -1.16
CA ALA A 537 89.54 7.89 -0.71
C ALA A 537 90.27 7.15 -1.84
N LYS A 538 91.19 7.84 -2.54
CA LYS A 538 92.14 7.20 -3.46
C LYS A 538 93.08 6.29 -2.67
N GLY A 539 92.78 4.99 -2.68
CA GLY A 539 93.65 3.93 -2.17
C GLY A 539 92.96 3.04 -1.16
N GLY A 540 92.12 2.12 -1.65
CA GLY A 540 91.74 0.83 -1.05
C GLY A 540 91.83 0.64 0.47
N GLN A 541 91.39 1.60 1.29
CA GLN A 541 91.25 1.38 2.72
C GLN A 541 89.97 0.59 2.96
N ILE A 542 90.15 -0.66 3.37
CA ILE A 542 89.11 -1.51 3.94
C ILE A 542 88.52 -0.73 5.12
N LEU A 543 87.19 -0.59 5.16
CA LEU A 543 86.45 0.05 6.24
C LEU A 543 87.01 -0.37 7.60
N THR A 544 87.17 0.58 8.53
CA THR A 544 87.47 0.24 9.91
C THR A 544 86.34 -0.65 10.49
N PRO A 545 86.63 -1.57 11.42
CA PRO A 545 85.60 -2.43 12.03
C PRO A 545 84.43 -1.63 12.63
N GLU A 546 84.71 -0.41 13.12
CA GLU A 546 83.70 0.51 13.65
C GLU A 546 82.78 1.07 12.55
N GLN A 547 83.32 1.47 11.40
CA GLN A 547 82.52 1.96 10.27
C GLN A 547 81.70 0.86 9.59
N GLN A 548 82.20 -0.39 9.55
CA GLN A 548 81.42 -1.54 9.10
C GLN A 548 80.23 -1.81 10.02
N ALA A 549 80.45 -1.80 11.34
CA ALA A 549 79.38 -1.98 12.32
C ALA A 549 78.34 -0.85 12.25
N GLU A 550 78.76 0.39 11.98
CA GLU A 550 77.86 1.53 11.84
C GLU A 550 77.04 1.47 10.54
N LEU A 551 77.65 1.06 9.42
CA LEU A 551 76.94 0.85 8.15
C LEU A 551 75.89 -0.28 8.25
N GLU A 552 76.22 -1.38 8.94
CA GLU A 552 75.27 -2.46 9.20
C GLU A 552 74.11 -2.00 10.09
N ARG A 553 74.39 -1.19 11.13
CA ARG A 553 73.34 -0.59 11.97
C ARG A 553 72.41 0.29 11.14
N PHE A 554 72.93 1.13 10.26
CA PHE A 554 72.10 1.98 9.39
C PHE A 554 71.30 1.16 8.36
N ARG A 555 71.90 0.14 7.73
CA ARG A 555 71.18 -0.76 6.82
C ARG A 555 70.05 -1.50 7.53
N LYS A 556 70.30 -1.98 8.75
CA LYS A 556 69.29 -2.62 9.59
C LYS A 556 68.18 -1.63 9.95
N ARG A 557 68.53 -0.40 10.33
CA ARG A 557 67.54 0.64 10.65
C ARG A 557 66.67 0.99 9.45
N VAL A 558 67.24 1.13 8.24
CA VAL A 558 66.45 1.35 7.00
C VAL A 558 65.47 0.20 6.75
N ALA A 559 65.89 -1.05 6.97
CA ALA A 559 65.03 -2.21 6.82
C ALA A 559 63.89 -2.24 7.85
N GLU A 560 64.19 -1.92 9.11
CA GLU A 560 63.23 -1.81 10.21
C GLU A 560 62.21 -0.69 9.95
N THR A 561 62.66 0.53 9.61
CA THR A 561 61.78 1.67 9.31
C THR A 561 60.88 1.38 8.09
N ARG A 562 61.37 0.66 7.07
CA ARG A 562 60.53 0.21 5.93
C ARG A 562 59.46 -0.79 6.34
N LEU A 563 59.77 -1.70 7.26
CA LEU A 563 58.82 -2.66 7.81
C LEU A 563 57.75 -1.95 8.64
N GLU A 564 58.16 -1.06 9.55
CA GLU A 564 57.24 -0.24 10.37
C GLU A 564 56.32 0.59 9.48
N LEU A 565 56.85 1.22 8.42
CA LEU A 565 56.05 2.01 7.48
C LEU A 565 55.05 1.14 6.70
N LYS A 566 55.43 -0.08 6.31
CA LYS A 566 54.53 -1.04 5.67
C LYS A 566 53.44 -1.53 6.62
N GLU A 567 53.79 -1.77 7.89
CA GLU A 567 52.88 -2.23 8.93
C GLU A 567 51.87 -1.15 9.33
N VAL A 568 52.33 0.08 9.53
CA VAL A 568 51.47 1.25 9.77
C VAL A 568 50.48 1.46 8.63
N ARG A 569 50.93 1.38 7.37
CA ARG A 569 50.04 1.47 6.19
C ARG A 569 49.05 0.30 6.11
N LYS A 570 49.46 -0.91 6.52
CA LYS A 570 48.59 -2.10 6.55
C LYS A 570 47.50 -1.96 7.61
N ASN A 571 47.85 -1.53 8.82
CA ASN A 571 46.90 -1.37 9.93
C ASN A 571 45.86 -0.28 9.62
N LEU A 572 46.29 0.86 9.06
CA LEU A 572 45.39 1.91 8.56
C LEU A 572 44.32 1.33 7.60
N ARG A 573 44.72 0.42 6.71
CA ARG A 573 43.81 -0.22 5.76
C ARG A 573 42.84 -1.22 6.43
N GLN A 574 43.33 -2.05 7.35
CA GLN A 574 42.51 -3.05 8.04
C GLN A 574 41.45 -2.41 8.94
N ASP A 575 41.81 -1.35 9.67
CA ASP A 575 40.87 -0.64 10.55
C ASP A 575 39.76 0.05 9.73
N ALA A 576 40.12 0.65 8.59
CA ALA A 576 39.14 1.24 7.66
C ALA A 576 38.19 0.18 7.07
N GLU A 577 38.72 -0.97 6.63
CA GLU A 577 37.91 -2.06 6.06
C GLU A 577 36.96 -2.70 7.09
N ALA A 578 37.40 -2.89 8.34
CA ALA A 578 36.59 -3.49 9.41
C ALA A 578 35.40 -2.60 9.82
N LEU A 579 35.62 -1.28 9.87
CA LEU A 579 34.58 -0.30 10.19
C LEU A 579 33.47 -0.28 9.11
N VAL A 580 33.88 -0.29 7.83
CA VAL A 580 32.96 -0.37 6.68
C VAL A 580 32.16 -1.68 6.72
N PHE A 581 32.81 -2.80 7.05
CA PHE A 581 32.15 -4.10 7.14
C PHE A 581 31.04 -4.13 8.21
N TRP A 582 31.33 -3.72 9.44
CA TRP A 582 30.33 -3.74 10.53
C TRP A 582 29.15 -2.82 10.25
N THR A 583 29.41 -1.65 9.66
CA THR A 583 28.35 -0.71 9.26
C THR A 583 27.42 -1.34 8.21
N LYS A 584 27.97 -2.09 7.25
CA LYS A 584 27.17 -2.85 6.27
C LYS A 584 26.35 -3.95 6.94
N VAL A 585 26.95 -4.73 7.85
CA VAL A 585 26.25 -5.83 8.55
C VAL A 585 25.04 -5.31 9.33
N VAL A 586 25.20 -4.22 10.09
CA VAL A 586 24.11 -3.62 10.86
C VAL A 586 22.98 -3.16 9.95
N ASN A 587 23.30 -2.43 8.86
CA ASN A 587 22.27 -1.93 7.94
C ASN A 587 21.56 -3.04 7.14
N ILE A 588 22.28 -4.08 6.73
CA ILE A 588 21.70 -5.22 6.00
C ILE A 588 20.82 -6.07 6.92
N ALA A 589 21.22 -6.28 8.18
CA ALA A 589 20.45 -7.06 9.15
C ALA A 589 19.22 -6.31 9.69
N LEU A 590 19.28 -4.97 9.76
CA LEU A 590 18.22 -4.15 10.35
C LEU A 590 16.89 -4.28 9.62
N MET A 591 16.87 -4.23 8.28
CA MET A 591 15.61 -4.23 7.54
C MET A 591 14.84 -5.57 7.62
N PRO A 592 15.48 -6.74 7.45
CA PRO A 592 14.82 -8.03 7.72
C PRO A 592 14.28 -8.15 9.14
N ILE A 593 15.00 -7.63 10.14
CA ILE A 593 14.55 -7.62 11.54
C ILE A 593 13.32 -6.73 11.70
N LEU A 594 13.33 -5.51 11.12
CA LEU A 594 12.18 -4.61 11.15
C LEU A 594 10.97 -5.19 10.42
N VAL A 595 11.17 -5.89 9.30
CA VAL A 595 10.10 -6.59 8.58
C VAL A 595 9.55 -7.75 9.42
N ALA A 596 10.41 -8.51 10.09
CA ALA A 596 9.98 -9.57 11.01
C ALA A 596 9.17 -9.00 12.19
N LEU A 597 9.62 -7.89 12.77
CA LEU A 597 8.91 -7.18 13.85
C LEU A 597 7.59 -6.57 13.37
N ALA A 598 7.55 -5.99 12.16
CA ALA A 598 6.33 -5.47 11.55
C ALA A 598 5.35 -6.60 11.22
N GLY A 599 5.84 -7.73 10.72
CA GLY A 599 5.05 -8.95 10.52
C GLY A 599 4.47 -9.48 11.84
N LEU A 600 5.27 -9.49 12.91
CA LEU A 600 4.81 -9.81 14.26
C LEU A 600 3.78 -8.78 14.77
N ALA A 601 3.98 -7.50 14.52
CA ALA A 601 3.04 -6.44 14.91
C ALA A 601 1.74 -6.48 14.10
N ILE A 602 1.77 -6.86 12.82
CA ILE A 602 0.59 -7.10 11.98
C ILE A 602 -0.10 -8.40 12.39
N ALA A 603 0.64 -9.45 12.75
CA ALA A 603 0.06 -10.67 13.26
C ALA A 603 -0.59 -10.45 14.63
N PHE A 604 0.06 -9.68 15.51
CA PHE A 604 -0.45 -9.31 16.83
C PHE A 604 -1.59 -8.30 16.72
N GLY A 605 -1.47 -7.32 15.84
CA GLY A 605 -2.50 -6.35 15.50
C GLY A 605 -3.69 -6.99 14.80
N GLY A 606 -3.46 -7.97 13.93
CA GLY A 606 -4.46 -8.80 13.28
C GLY A 606 -5.14 -9.75 14.26
N ALA A 607 -4.40 -10.31 15.22
CA ALA A 607 -4.97 -11.07 16.35
C ALA A 607 -5.75 -10.16 17.30
N LEU A 608 -5.32 -8.92 17.51
CA LEU A 608 -6.03 -7.90 18.29
C LEU A 608 -7.25 -7.37 17.55
N VAL A 609 -7.21 -7.18 16.23
CA VAL A 609 -8.33 -6.75 15.38
C VAL A 609 -9.29 -7.91 15.15
N TYR A 610 -8.82 -9.15 15.06
CA TYR A 610 -9.65 -10.35 15.12
C TYR A 610 -10.36 -10.40 16.47
N ARG A 611 -9.64 -10.27 17.59
CA ARG A 611 -10.24 -10.17 18.93
C ARG A 611 -11.13 -8.94 19.12
N TYR A 612 -10.83 -7.81 18.47
CA TYR A 612 -11.58 -6.56 18.60
C TYR A 612 -12.82 -6.57 17.70
N GLN A 613 -12.77 -7.14 16.50
CA GLN A 613 -13.95 -7.38 15.66
C GLN A 613 -14.84 -8.47 16.26
N GLU A 614 -14.25 -9.49 16.88
CA GLU A 614 -14.96 -10.49 17.68
C GLU A 614 -15.58 -9.89 18.95
N ASN A 615 -15.01 -8.80 19.51
CA ASN A 615 -15.57 -8.05 20.64
C ASN A 615 -16.50 -6.87 20.25
N ALA A 616 -16.35 -6.27 19.06
CA ALA A 616 -17.11 -5.12 18.57
C ALA A 616 -18.29 -5.55 17.67
N ARG A 617 -18.27 -6.78 17.13
CA ARG A 617 -19.45 -7.50 16.63
C ARG A 617 -20.13 -8.33 17.73
N ARG A 618 -19.86 -8.05 19.00
CA ARG A 618 -20.78 -8.42 20.08
C ARG A 618 -21.90 -7.40 20.11
N PRO A 619 -23.10 -7.68 19.57
CA PRO A 619 -24.28 -6.98 20.06
C PRO A 619 -24.31 -7.15 21.59
N GLN A 620 -24.84 -6.16 22.31
CA GLN A 620 -24.96 -6.17 23.78
C GLN A 620 -25.68 -7.42 24.36
N ASN A 621 -26.17 -8.34 23.52
CA ASN A 621 -26.88 -9.56 23.89
C ASN A 621 -26.25 -10.87 23.34
N VAL A 622 -24.92 -11.01 23.30
CA VAL A 622 -24.28 -12.35 23.08
C VAL A 622 -24.53 -13.32 24.25
N ALA A 623 -25.17 -12.87 25.33
CA ALA A 623 -25.51 -13.68 26.48
C ALA A 623 -26.60 -14.76 26.23
N SER A 624 -27.18 -14.89 25.02
CA SER A 624 -28.30 -15.81 24.77
C SER A 624 -27.97 -17.09 24.01
N LEU A 625 -26.82 -17.23 23.34
CA LEU A 625 -26.55 -18.44 22.53
C LEU A 625 -26.56 -19.71 23.40
N GLY A 626 -27.39 -20.69 23.04
CA GLY A 626 -27.56 -21.94 23.78
C GLY A 626 -28.38 -21.83 25.08
N ARG A 627 -28.81 -20.63 25.50
CA ARG A 627 -29.72 -20.44 26.64
C ARG A 627 -31.18 -20.63 26.21
N PRO A 628 -32.07 -21.08 27.12
CA PRO A 628 -33.51 -21.11 26.87
C PRO A 628 -34.04 -19.71 26.54
N LEU A 629 -34.83 -19.60 25.47
CA LEU A 629 -35.47 -18.35 25.03
C LEU A 629 -36.51 -17.88 26.06
N LEU A 630 -37.21 -18.81 26.70
CA LEU A 630 -38.24 -18.57 27.71
C LEU A 630 -37.75 -19.02 29.10
N LYS A 631 -36.68 -18.39 29.59
CA LYS A 631 -35.94 -18.78 30.81
C LYS A 631 -36.78 -18.94 32.10
N ASP A 632 -37.90 -18.23 32.20
CA ASP A 632 -38.74 -18.21 33.41
C ASP A 632 -40.00 -19.08 33.28
N LEU A 633 -40.18 -19.75 32.13
CA LEU A 633 -41.35 -20.60 31.88
C LEU A 633 -41.18 -21.97 32.54
N LYS A 634 -42.12 -22.34 33.40
CA LYS A 634 -42.20 -23.67 34.00
C LYS A 634 -43.44 -24.40 33.48
N ALA A 635 -43.28 -25.68 33.12
CA ALA A 635 -44.39 -26.48 32.60
C ALA A 635 -45.58 -26.57 33.58
N ALA A 636 -45.31 -26.57 34.89
CA ALA A 636 -46.33 -26.66 35.92
C ALA A 636 -47.25 -25.42 35.99
N ASP A 637 -46.75 -24.25 35.57
CA ASP A 637 -47.46 -22.98 35.67
C ASP A 637 -48.40 -22.76 34.47
N VAL A 638 -48.18 -23.46 33.34
CA VAL A 638 -48.96 -23.30 32.12
C VAL A 638 -50.34 -23.94 32.29
N ALA A 639 -51.38 -23.10 32.24
CA ALA A 639 -52.79 -23.50 32.32
C ALA A 639 -53.61 -23.12 31.08
N ALA A 640 -53.08 -22.23 30.23
CA ALA A 640 -53.70 -21.86 28.95
C ALA A 640 -52.63 -21.70 27.85
N ILE A 641 -52.94 -22.15 26.64
CA ILE A 641 -52.13 -21.94 25.44
C ILE A 641 -53.06 -21.41 24.34
N LYS A 642 -52.83 -20.16 23.93
CA LYS A 642 -53.58 -19.53 22.84
C LYS A 642 -52.69 -19.41 21.62
N LEU A 643 -53.16 -19.96 20.50
CA LEU A 643 -52.49 -19.99 19.21
C LEU A 643 -53.34 -19.16 18.24
N VAL A 644 -52.75 -18.09 17.68
CA VAL A 644 -53.42 -17.19 16.74
C VAL A 644 -52.67 -17.22 15.41
N GLU A 645 -53.34 -17.70 14.38
CA GLU A 645 -52.92 -17.62 12.99
C GLU A 645 -53.81 -16.62 12.22
N PRO A 646 -53.42 -16.16 11.02
CA PRO A 646 -54.17 -15.13 10.29
C PRO A 646 -55.66 -15.44 10.03
N LYS A 647 -56.04 -16.73 9.99
CA LYS A 647 -57.41 -17.18 9.70
C LYS A 647 -58.00 -18.10 10.78
N ALA A 648 -57.27 -18.38 11.85
CA ALA A 648 -57.68 -19.36 12.86
C ALA A 648 -57.18 -18.95 14.25
N THR A 649 -57.97 -19.25 15.27
CA THR A 649 -57.57 -19.10 16.68
C THR A 649 -57.98 -20.35 17.42
N LEU A 650 -57.08 -20.83 18.27
CA LEU A 650 -57.29 -21.99 19.11
C LEU A 650 -56.78 -21.71 20.51
N THR A 651 -57.58 -22.09 21.51
CA THR A 651 -57.24 -21.93 22.92
C THR A 651 -57.36 -23.27 23.61
N LEU A 652 -56.21 -23.79 24.06
CA LEU A 652 -56.12 -24.96 24.92
C LEU A 652 -56.16 -24.48 26.37
N GLN A 653 -57.05 -25.04 27.17
CA GLN A 653 -57.22 -24.67 28.56
C GLN A 653 -57.18 -25.90 29.46
N ARG A 654 -56.49 -25.79 30.59
CA ARG A 654 -56.46 -26.82 31.61
C ARG A 654 -57.67 -26.68 32.51
N LYS A 655 -58.49 -27.73 32.58
CA LYS A 655 -59.61 -27.90 33.53
C LYS A 655 -59.30 -29.07 34.46
N ASP A 656 -60.15 -29.29 35.47
CA ASP A 656 -59.95 -30.31 36.51
C ASP A 656 -59.70 -31.72 35.94
N ASP A 657 -60.33 -32.05 34.82
CA ASP A 657 -60.26 -33.37 34.16
C ASP A 657 -59.23 -33.46 33.00
N GLY A 658 -58.45 -32.41 32.74
CA GLY A 658 -57.42 -32.40 31.68
C GLY A 658 -57.42 -31.16 30.81
N TRP A 659 -56.74 -31.24 29.66
CA TRP A 659 -56.70 -30.15 28.68
C TRP A 659 -57.90 -30.21 27.74
N VAL A 660 -58.47 -29.06 27.43
CA VAL A 660 -59.63 -28.93 26.53
C VAL A 660 -59.42 -27.87 25.47
N ILE A 661 -60.08 -28.05 24.32
CA ILE A 661 -60.14 -27.08 23.22
C ILE A 661 -61.35 -26.18 23.44
N ALA A 662 -61.13 -24.91 23.75
CA ALA A 662 -62.20 -23.97 24.10
C ALA A 662 -63.19 -23.75 22.94
N GLU A 663 -62.69 -23.63 21.71
CA GLU A 663 -63.47 -23.38 20.49
C GLU A 663 -64.23 -24.61 19.96
N ARG A 664 -64.17 -25.73 20.70
CA ARG A 664 -64.86 -27.00 20.40
C ARG A 664 -65.66 -27.48 21.62
N ARG A 665 -66.41 -26.58 22.26
CA ARG A 665 -67.22 -26.88 23.44
C ARG A 665 -66.45 -27.47 24.63
N GLY A 666 -65.14 -27.23 24.71
CA GLY A 666 -64.28 -27.85 25.71
C GLY A 666 -63.96 -29.32 25.43
N PHE A 667 -63.89 -29.71 24.15
CA PHE A 667 -63.49 -31.06 23.76
C PHE A 667 -62.10 -31.42 24.32
N PRO A 668 -61.89 -32.63 24.88
CA PRO A 668 -60.60 -33.04 25.42
C PRO A 668 -59.47 -32.97 24.37
N ALA A 669 -58.42 -32.21 24.67
CA ALA A 669 -57.24 -32.13 23.84
C ALA A 669 -56.31 -33.32 24.10
N ASP A 670 -55.55 -33.73 23.08
CA ASP A 670 -54.50 -34.74 23.20
C ASP A 670 -53.38 -34.24 24.12
N LEU A 671 -53.36 -34.78 25.34
CA LEU A 671 -52.38 -34.43 26.37
C LEU A 671 -50.93 -34.62 25.91
N ALA A 672 -50.65 -35.63 25.07
CA ALA A 672 -49.31 -35.88 24.58
C ALA A 672 -48.86 -34.73 23.68
N ARG A 673 -49.74 -34.23 22.81
CA ARG A 673 -49.48 -33.06 21.94
C ARG A 673 -49.32 -31.77 22.72
N VAL A 674 -50.17 -31.53 23.72
CA VAL A 674 -50.05 -30.35 24.60
C VAL A 674 -48.71 -30.35 25.32
N ARG A 675 -48.33 -31.50 25.92
CA ARG A 675 -47.04 -31.64 26.60
C ARG A 675 -45.87 -31.48 25.64
N GLU A 676 -45.95 -32.04 24.44
CA GLU A 676 -44.92 -31.91 23.41
C GLU A 676 -44.64 -30.43 23.07
N LEU A 677 -45.69 -29.63 22.84
CA LEU A 677 -45.54 -28.20 22.56
C LEU A 677 -44.91 -27.45 23.75
N VAL A 678 -45.39 -27.67 24.97
CA VAL A 678 -44.88 -26.97 26.17
C VAL A 678 -43.42 -27.31 26.42
N VAL A 679 -43.02 -28.59 26.30
CA VAL A 679 -41.62 -29.01 26.45
C VAL A 679 -40.74 -28.36 25.39
N LYS A 680 -41.16 -28.37 24.11
CA LYS A 680 -40.41 -27.72 23.03
C LYS A 680 -40.23 -26.23 23.23
N LEU A 681 -41.24 -25.52 23.78
CA LEU A 681 -41.14 -24.10 24.10
C LEU A 681 -40.20 -23.82 25.27
N ILE A 682 -40.16 -24.69 26.28
CA ILE A 682 -39.24 -24.58 27.43
C ILE A 682 -37.79 -24.88 27.00
N GLU A 683 -37.58 -25.90 26.17
CA GLU A 683 -36.27 -26.31 25.67
C GLU A 683 -35.77 -25.45 24.50
N LEU A 684 -36.55 -24.46 24.06
CA LEU A 684 -36.26 -23.65 22.89
C LEU A 684 -34.99 -22.82 23.12
N LYS A 685 -33.89 -23.22 22.49
CA LYS A 685 -32.59 -22.53 22.62
C LYS A 685 -32.38 -21.53 21.50
N VAL A 686 -31.76 -20.40 21.84
CA VAL A 686 -31.32 -19.42 20.85
C VAL A 686 -30.11 -19.97 20.11
N GLY A 687 -30.27 -20.23 18.81
CA GLY A 687 -29.18 -20.61 17.92
C GLY A 687 -28.43 -19.40 17.37
N GLN A 688 -29.15 -18.34 17.03
CA GLN A 688 -28.61 -17.06 16.55
C GLN A 688 -29.59 -15.93 16.89
N SER A 689 -29.10 -14.70 17.05
CA SER A 689 -29.94 -13.50 17.24
C SER A 689 -29.41 -12.35 16.39
N GLU A 690 -30.28 -11.65 15.68
CA GLU A 690 -29.90 -10.54 14.79
C GLU A 690 -30.79 -9.31 15.03
N PRO A 691 -30.25 -8.08 14.87
CA PRO A 691 -31.07 -6.88 14.84
C PRO A 691 -31.98 -6.89 13.61
N LEU A 692 -33.25 -6.54 13.78
CA LEU A 692 -34.26 -6.60 12.73
C LEU A 692 -34.88 -5.21 12.49
N GLY A 693 -34.81 -4.72 11.24
CA GLY A 693 -35.50 -3.50 10.81
C GLY A 693 -37.00 -3.73 10.63
N GLU A 694 -37.80 -2.67 10.69
CA GLU A 694 -39.28 -2.78 10.58
C GLU A 694 -39.74 -3.42 9.27
N GLN A 695 -39.08 -3.13 8.14
CA GLN A 695 -39.43 -3.67 6.83
C GLN A 695 -39.18 -5.20 6.71
N ASP A 696 -38.22 -5.73 7.48
CA ASP A 696 -37.86 -7.15 7.44
C ASP A 696 -38.80 -8.03 8.27
N ARG A 697 -39.60 -7.44 9.16
CA ARG A 697 -40.58 -8.16 10.01
C ARG A 697 -41.63 -8.88 9.18
N ALA A 698 -42.24 -8.17 8.23
CA ALA A 698 -43.24 -8.75 7.34
C ALA A 698 -42.63 -9.85 6.45
N ARG A 699 -41.40 -9.64 5.98
CA ARG A 699 -40.69 -10.62 5.12
C ARG A 699 -40.46 -11.96 5.84
N LEU A 700 -40.21 -11.91 7.16
CA LEU A 700 -39.97 -13.09 7.99
C LEU A 700 -41.24 -13.62 8.70
N ALA A 701 -42.41 -13.03 8.45
CA ALA A 701 -43.67 -13.32 9.14
C ALA A 701 -43.60 -13.13 10.67
N LEU A 702 -42.88 -12.11 11.13
CA LEU A 702 -42.73 -11.76 12.56
C LEU A 702 -43.70 -10.64 12.99
N ASP A 703 -44.86 -10.59 12.35
CA ASP A 703 -45.97 -9.66 12.57
C ASP A 703 -47.30 -10.45 12.67
N ALA A 704 -48.43 -9.83 12.33
CA ALA A 704 -49.74 -10.48 12.34
C ALA A 704 -49.89 -11.64 11.32
N SER A 705 -48.95 -11.79 10.37
CA SER A 705 -48.95 -12.90 9.41
C SER A 705 -48.35 -14.20 9.97
N GLY A 706 -47.61 -14.13 11.08
CA GLY A 706 -47.03 -15.28 11.78
C GLY A 706 -47.97 -15.90 12.81
N THR A 707 -47.58 -17.05 13.36
CA THR A 707 -48.33 -17.70 14.44
C THR A 707 -47.97 -17.06 15.78
N GLN A 708 -48.94 -16.42 16.43
CA GLN A 708 -48.75 -15.90 17.79
C GLN A 708 -49.03 -17.00 18.79
N VAL A 709 -48.10 -17.22 19.71
CA VAL A 709 -48.21 -18.19 20.80
C VAL A 709 -48.22 -17.42 22.11
N GLU A 710 -49.30 -17.57 22.88
CA GLU A 710 -49.48 -16.98 24.20
C GLU A 710 -49.69 -18.08 25.23
N LEU A 711 -48.88 -18.09 26.27
CA LEU A 711 -48.98 -19.00 27.40
C LEU A 711 -49.51 -18.23 28.61
N GLY A 712 -50.52 -18.78 29.29
CA GLY A 712 -51.17 -18.18 30.46
C GLY A 712 -51.18 -19.12 31.67
N ALA A 713 -51.16 -18.53 32.86
CA ALA A 713 -51.38 -19.20 34.13
C ALA A 713 -52.88 -19.32 34.47
N ALA A 714 -53.20 -20.09 35.50
CA ALA A 714 -54.59 -20.34 35.91
C ALA A 714 -55.33 -19.08 36.41
N ASP A 715 -54.59 -18.08 36.90
CA ASP A 715 -55.10 -16.77 37.33
C ASP A 715 -55.30 -15.78 36.16
N GLY A 716 -55.05 -16.21 34.92
CA GLY A 716 -55.13 -15.37 33.72
C GLY A 716 -53.87 -14.56 33.44
N LYS A 717 -52.80 -14.68 34.25
CA LYS A 717 -51.54 -13.97 34.02
C LYS A 717 -50.80 -14.53 32.81
N ALA A 718 -50.33 -13.65 31.93
CA ALA A 718 -49.47 -14.03 30.81
C ALA A 718 -48.09 -14.49 31.30
N LEU A 719 -47.70 -15.72 30.94
CA LEU A 719 -46.42 -16.34 31.28
C LEU A 719 -45.36 -16.09 30.20
N ALA A 720 -45.75 -16.22 28.93
CA ALA A 720 -44.88 -15.96 27.80
C ALA A 720 -45.69 -15.63 26.55
N LYS A 721 -45.12 -14.81 25.67
CA LYS A 721 -45.67 -14.52 24.35
C LYS A 721 -44.55 -14.48 23.33
N LEU A 722 -44.76 -15.12 22.18
CA LEU A 722 -43.83 -15.11 21.06
C LEU A 722 -44.58 -15.13 19.72
N ILE A 723 -43.90 -14.66 18.67
CA ILE A 723 -44.37 -14.76 17.28
C ILE A 723 -43.46 -15.74 16.55
N VAL A 724 -44.05 -16.78 15.96
CA VAL A 724 -43.37 -17.82 15.19
C VAL A 724 -43.48 -17.47 13.70
N GLY A 725 -42.35 -17.09 13.11
CA GLY A 725 -42.23 -16.58 11.73
C GLY A 725 -42.01 -17.67 10.69
N LYS A 726 -41.17 -17.43 9.67
CA LYS A 726 -40.85 -18.41 8.61
C LYS A 726 -39.90 -19.54 9.07
N LYS A 727 -39.89 -20.66 8.32
CA LYS A 727 -38.90 -21.74 8.43
C LYS A 727 -37.49 -21.21 8.12
N TYR A 728 -36.49 -21.66 8.87
CA TYR A 728 -35.08 -21.38 8.63
C TYR A 728 -34.38 -22.62 8.06
N PHE A 729 -33.55 -22.41 7.04
CA PHE A 729 -32.72 -23.45 6.43
C PHE A 729 -31.28 -22.95 6.37
N LYS A 730 -30.33 -23.78 6.80
CA LYS A 730 -28.88 -23.46 6.76
C LYS A 730 -28.33 -23.45 5.33
N ARG A 731 -29.05 -24.08 4.41
CA ARG A 731 -28.74 -24.16 2.97
C ARG A 731 -30.00 -23.86 2.19
N GLU A 732 -29.84 -23.37 0.97
CA GLU A 732 -30.96 -23.14 0.06
C GLU A 732 -31.65 -24.48 -0.28
N VAL A 733 -32.99 -24.49 -0.25
CA VAL A 733 -33.79 -25.69 -0.49
C VAL A 733 -34.81 -25.40 -1.58
N GLU A 734 -34.92 -26.31 -2.54
CA GLU A 734 -35.73 -26.17 -3.76
C GLU A 734 -37.24 -26.05 -3.47
N ASN A 735 -37.74 -26.71 -2.42
CA ASN A 735 -39.13 -26.60 -1.98
C ASN A 735 -39.24 -26.38 -0.46
N PRO A 736 -39.20 -25.12 0.01
CA PRO A 736 -39.24 -24.77 1.43
C PRO A 736 -40.51 -25.24 2.17
N ASP A 737 -41.64 -25.37 1.47
CA ASP A 737 -42.91 -25.77 2.08
C ASP A 737 -42.90 -27.24 2.50
N LYS A 738 -42.30 -28.10 1.67
CA LYS A 738 -42.22 -29.56 1.91
C LYS A 738 -40.97 -29.98 2.68
N ALA A 739 -39.94 -29.14 2.76
CA ALA A 739 -38.69 -29.46 3.42
C ALA A 739 -38.74 -29.38 4.96
N ALA A 740 -37.96 -30.24 5.61
CA ALA A 740 -37.69 -30.18 7.04
C ALA A 740 -36.75 -29.00 7.33
N ALA A 741 -37.20 -28.07 8.17
CA ALA A 741 -36.43 -26.88 8.50
C ALA A 741 -35.36 -27.15 9.56
N ASP A 742 -34.21 -26.47 9.44
CA ASP A 742 -33.13 -26.48 10.43
C ASP A 742 -33.48 -25.66 11.68
N GLY A 743 -34.52 -24.83 11.60
CA GLY A 743 -34.98 -23.97 12.68
C GLY A 743 -36.16 -23.09 12.29
N ARG A 744 -36.44 -22.07 13.12
CA ARG A 744 -37.52 -21.11 12.90
C ARG A 744 -37.11 -19.70 13.30
N PHE A 745 -37.61 -18.69 12.60
CA PHE A 745 -37.51 -17.31 13.07
C PHE A 745 -38.56 -17.06 14.17
N VAL A 746 -38.15 -16.45 15.28
CA VAL A 746 -39.00 -16.14 16.42
C VAL A 746 -38.75 -14.70 16.89
N ALA A 747 -39.81 -13.99 17.25
CA ALA A 747 -39.73 -12.67 17.86
C ALA A 747 -40.46 -12.63 19.22
N LEU A 748 -39.90 -11.88 20.16
CA LEU A 748 -40.52 -11.63 21.47
C LEU A 748 -41.15 -10.22 21.48
N PRO A 749 -42.37 -10.02 22.01
CA PRO A 749 -43.05 -8.72 22.02
C PRO A 749 -42.27 -7.58 22.69
N GLY A 750 -41.45 -7.88 23.71
CA GLY A 750 -40.61 -6.90 24.42
C GLY A 750 -39.25 -6.62 23.76
N ALA A 751 -38.92 -7.30 22.66
CA ALA A 751 -37.64 -7.17 21.95
C ALA A 751 -37.88 -6.77 20.49
N ALA A 752 -38.56 -5.63 20.28
CA ALA A 752 -39.04 -5.22 18.95
C ALA A 752 -37.91 -5.01 17.91
N GLY A 753 -36.67 -4.80 18.34
CA GLY A 753 -35.51 -4.67 17.45
C GLY A 753 -34.76 -5.98 17.16
N THR A 754 -35.24 -7.15 17.59
CA THR A 754 -34.45 -8.39 17.54
C THR A 754 -35.25 -9.58 17.01
N VAL A 755 -34.63 -10.35 16.11
CA VAL A 755 -35.09 -11.68 15.69
C VAL A 755 -34.19 -12.75 16.28
N TYR A 756 -34.80 -13.86 16.70
CA TYR A 756 -34.11 -15.06 17.17
C TYR A 756 -34.28 -16.18 16.15
N ILE A 757 -33.22 -16.91 15.87
CA ILE A 757 -33.27 -18.17 15.13
C ILE A 757 -33.14 -19.29 16.14
N VAL A 758 -34.17 -20.11 16.25
CA VAL A 758 -34.25 -21.22 17.20
C VAL A 758 -34.04 -22.55 16.50
N SER A 759 -33.48 -23.53 17.21
CA SER A 759 -33.09 -24.83 16.64
C SER A 759 -34.25 -25.79 16.37
N ASP A 760 -35.43 -25.55 16.95
CA ASP A 760 -36.64 -26.35 16.70
C ASP A 760 -37.54 -25.63 15.68
N PRO A 761 -38.07 -26.32 14.65
CA PRO A 761 -38.94 -25.72 13.65
C PRO A 761 -40.35 -25.38 14.15
N LEU A 762 -40.69 -25.76 15.40
CA LEU A 762 -41.96 -25.51 16.08
C LEU A 762 -43.19 -25.92 15.26
N ALA A 763 -43.11 -27.08 14.61
CA ALA A 763 -44.20 -27.61 13.77
C ALA A 763 -45.53 -27.82 14.52
N GLN A 764 -45.46 -27.96 15.84
CA GLN A 764 -46.59 -28.17 16.74
C GLN A 764 -47.38 -26.88 17.03
N ALA A 765 -46.83 -25.70 16.75
CA ALA A 765 -47.49 -24.41 17.00
C ALA A 765 -48.51 -24.13 15.88
N SER A 766 -49.66 -24.82 15.92
CA SER A 766 -50.72 -24.78 14.91
C SER A 766 -52.07 -24.44 15.55
N ALA A 767 -52.81 -23.50 14.96
CA ALA A 767 -54.15 -23.15 15.40
C ALA A 767 -55.26 -24.08 14.84
N LYS A 768 -54.89 -25.20 14.20
CA LYS A 768 -55.85 -26.19 13.66
C LYS A 768 -56.31 -27.15 14.74
N SER A 769 -57.62 -27.19 15.03
CA SER A 769 -58.21 -28.09 16.05
C SER A 769 -57.85 -29.57 15.85
N ALA A 770 -57.83 -30.04 14.60
CA ALA A 770 -57.49 -31.42 14.23
C ALA A 770 -56.09 -31.89 14.70
N ASP A 771 -55.14 -30.97 14.92
CA ASP A 771 -53.80 -31.31 15.40
C ASP A 771 -53.77 -31.59 16.92
N TRP A 772 -54.85 -31.24 17.63
CA TRP A 772 -54.97 -31.31 19.09
C TRP A 772 -55.98 -32.34 19.56
N VAL A 773 -56.53 -33.13 18.66
CA VAL A 773 -57.53 -34.16 18.95
C VAL A 773 -56.88 -35.54 18.92
N ASP A 774 -57.14 -36.37 19.92
CA ASP A 774 -56.70 -37.77 19.92
C ASP A 774 -57.46 -38.54 18.85
N ARG A 775 -56.77 -38.85 17.75
CA ARG A 775 -57.34 -39.55 16.59
C ARG A 775 -57.85 -40.95 16.92
N THR A 776 -57.33 -41.57 17.99
CA THR A 776 -57.65 -42.95 18.42
C THR A 776 -58.71 -43.00 19.53
N SER A 777 -59.45 -41.90 19.74
CA SER A 777 -60.38 -41.74 20.86
C SER A 777 -61.50 -42.79 20.94
N PHE A 778 -61.86 -43.49 19.85
CA PHE A 778 -62.90 -44.52 19.83
C PHE A 778 -62.69 -45.54 18.72
N GLN A 779 -62.93 -46.83 19.01
CA GLN A 779 -62.91 -47.92 18.03
C GLN A 779 -63.88 -49.02 18.47
N VAL A 780 -64.54 -49.66 17.50
CA VAL A 780 -65.45 -50.77 17.76
C VAL A 780 -64.73 -52.10 17.47
N GLU A 781 -64.40 -52.83 18.53
CA GLU A 781 -63.69 -54.12 18.46
C GLU A 781 -64.58 -55.31 18.83
N LYS A 782 -64.18 -56.51 18.42
CA LYS A 782 -64.84 -57.79 18.73
C LYS A 782 -66.35 -57.75 18.54
N VAL A 783 -66.81 -57.21 17.40
CA VAL A 783 -68.24 -57.08 17.09
C VAL A 783 -68.90 -58.46 17.11
N LYS A 784 -69.96 -58.63 17.88
CA LYS A 784 -70.80 -59.83 17.99
C LYS A 784 -72.01 -59.73 17.06
N SER A 785 -72.68 -58.58 17.07
CA SER A 785 -73.76 -58.24 16.15
C SER A 785 -73.62 -56.81 15.67
N MET A 786 -74.02 -56.56 14.42
CA MET A 786 -74.02 -55.24 13.82
C MET A 786 -75.26 -55.08 12.95
N GLU A 787 -75.96 -53.98 13.11
CA GLU A 787 -77.10 -53.60 12.30
C GLU A 787 -76.88 -52.21 11.73
N VAL A 788 -77.06 -52.09 10.42
CA VAL A 788 -76.92 -50.85 9.68
C VAL A 788 -78.26 -50.52 9.06
N ARG A 789 -78.73 -49.30 9.29
CA ARG A 789 -79.91 -48.70 8.67
C ARG A 789 -79.49 -47.43 7.96
N LEU A 790 -79.54 -47.46 6.63
CA LEU A 790 -79.20 -46.33 5.78
C LEU A 790 -80.28 -45.24 5.85
N ALA A 791 -79.91 -44.01 5.49
CA ALA A 791 -80.82 -42.86 5.53
C ALA A 791 -82.03 -43.01 4.57
N ASN A 792 -81.92 -43.85 3.53
CA ASN A 792 -83.02 -44.18 2.61
C ASN A 792 -84.02 -45.20 3.19
N GLY A 793 -83.79 -45.71 4.40
CA GLY A 793 -84.64 -46.69 5.08
C GLY A 793 -84.26 -48.16 4.85
N GLU A 794 -83.32 -48.45 3.92
CA GLU A 794 -82.79 -49.80 3.73
C GLU A 794 -81.86 -50.18 4.88
N GLY A 795 -81.72 -51.48 5.16
CA GLY A 795 -80.82 -51.92 6.22
C GLY A 795 -80.52 -53.41 6.19
N TRP A 796 -79.56 -53.81 7.02
CA TRP A 796 -79.10 -55.18 7.16
C TRP A 796 -78.52 -55.43 8.55
N ARG A 797 -78.57 -56.69 9.00
CA ARG A 797 -78.07 -57.10 10.32
C ARG A 797 -77.20 -58.35 10.19
N LEU A 798 -75.97 -58.26 10.69
CA LEU A 798 -74.99 -59.34 10.78
C LEU A 798 -74.85 -59.80 12.24
N GLU A 799 -74.67 -61.10 12.43
CA GLU A 799 -74.38 -61.70 13.74
C GLU A 799 -73.43 -62.90 13.62
N ARG A 800 -72.65 -63.17 14.67
CA ARG A 800 -71.79 -64.35 14.76
C ARG A 800 -71.74 -64.90 16.19
N ALA A 801 -71.51 -66.20 16.31
CA ALA A 801 -71.55 -66.90 17.60
C ALA A 801 -70.28 -66.71 18.45
N ALA A 802 -69.13 -66.50 17.81
CA ALA A 802 -67.83 -66.26 18.44
C ALA A 802 -67.00 -65.28 17.59
N ASP A 803 -65.94 -64.70 18.17
CA ASP A 803 -65.08 -63.70 17.52
C ASP A 803 -64.33 -64.22 16.28
N ASN A 804 -64.20 -65.54 16.12
CA ASN A 804 -63.61 -66.20 14.96
C ASN A 804 -64.63 -66.97 14.10
N ALA A 805 -65.92 -66.88 14.39
CA ALA A 805 -66.97 -67.56 13.63
C ALA A 805 -67.39 -66.74 12.40
N ASP A 806 -67.86 -67.44 11.36
CA ASP A 806 -68.42 -66.82 10.16
C ASP A 806 -69.62 -65.92 10.47
N TRP A 807 -69.73 -64.81 9.73
CA TRP A 807 -70.87 -63.91 9.81
C TRP A 807 -72.14 -64.55 9.23
N LYS A 808 -73.27 -64.29 9.87
CA LYS A 808 -74.60 -64.64 9.39
C LYS A 808 -75.41 -63.37 9.14
N LEU A 809 -76.05 -63.28 7.99
CA LEU A 809 -76.96 -62.19 7.64
C LEU A 809 -78.38 -62.56 8.06
N ALA A 810 -79.01 -61.73 8.89
CA ALA A 810 -80.40 -61.89 9.29
C ALA A 810 -81.33 -61.72 8.07
N ASN A 811 -82.42 -62.50 8.03
CA ASN A 811 -83.42 -62.49 6.96
C ASN A 811 -82.83 -62.74 5.56
N LEU A 812 -81.94 -63.73 5.44
CA LEU A 812 -81.42 -64.21 4.15
C LEU A 812 -82.56 -64.84 3.32
N LYS A 813 -82.78 -64.38 2.08
CA LYS A 813 -83.83 -64.96 1.21
C LYS A 813 -83.33 -66.24 0.54
N PRO A 814 -84.22 -67.18 0.15
CA PRO A 814 -83.83 -68.38 -0.58
C PRO A 814 -83.03 -68.03 -1.86
N GLY A 815 -81.82 -68.58 -1.98
CA GLY A 815 -80.93 -68.37 -3.14
C GLY A 815 -79.96 -67.18 -3.02
N GLU A 816 -79.98 -66.44 -1.91
CA GLU A 816 -78.93 -65.45 -1.58
C GLU A 816 -77.81 -66.13 -0.79
N LYS A 817 -76.56 -65.70 -1.02
CA LYS A 817 -75.38 -66.08 -0.22
C LYS A 817 -74.64 -64.82 0.21
N LEU A 818 -74.23 -64.79 1.48
CA LEU A 818 -73.42 -63.70 2.02
C LEU A 818 -71.99 -63.78 1.48
N ASP A 819 -71.45 -62.66 1.01
CA ASP A 819 -70.03 -62.53 0.69
C ASP A 819 -69.27 -62.27 2.00
N SER A 820 -68.57 -63.30 2.51
CA SER A 820 -67.82 -63.22 3.76
C SER A 820 -66.73 -62.15 3.74
N GLY A 821 -66.12 -61.88 2.57
CA GLY A 821 -65.09 -60.85 2.44
C GLY A 821 -65.66 -59.45 2.67
N ARG A 822 -66.84 -59.17 2.10
CA ARG A 822 -67.52 -57.87 2.26
C ARG A 822 -68.11 -57.69 3.66
N ALA A 823 -68.65 -58.75 4.25
CA ALA A 823 -69.11 -58.73 5.65
C ALA A 823 -67.96 -58.45 6.63
N ASN A 824 -66.80 -59.05 6.41
CA ASN A 824 -65.59 -58.78 7.19
C ASN A 824 -65.08 -57.35 6.97
N ALA A 825 -65.04 -56.84 5.73
CA ALA A 825 -64.62 -55.47 5.46
C ALA A 825 -65.52 -54.43 6.16
N ALA A 826 -66.84 -54.60 6.07
CA ALA A 826 -67.82 -53.69 6.65
C ALA A 826 -67.81 -53.62 8.19
N THR A 827 -67.37 -54.71 8.84
CA THR A 827 -67.24 -54.79 10.31
C THR A 827 -65.85 -54.34 10.77
N TYR A 828 -64.81 -54.68 10.02
CA TYR A 828 -63.42 -54.27 10.30
C TYR A 828 -63.20 -52.76 10.13
N SER A 829 -63.90 -52.09 9.22
CA SER A 829 -63.82 -50.63 9.10
C SER A 829 -64.22 -49.90 10.39
N LEU A 830 -65.09 -50.48 11.23
CA LEU A 830 -65.45 -49.90 12.53
C LEU A 830 -64.35 -50.04 13.59
N SER A 831 -63.43 -51.01 13.47
CA SER A 831 -62.24 -51.09 14.33
C SER A 831 -61.17 -50.08 13.93
N MET A 832 -61.26 -49.54 12.71
CA MET A 832 -60.34 -48.56 12.12
C MET A 832 -60.83 -47.12 12.22
N LEU A 833 -61.91 -46.86 12.97
CA LEU A 833 -62.44 -45.52 13.18
C LEU A 833 -61.36 -44.62 13.77
N GLU A 834 -61.19 -43.44 13.15
CA GLU A 834 -60.28 -42.41 13.60
C GLU A 834 -60.99 -41.07 13.53
N LEU A 835 -60.79 -40.24 14.55
CA LEU A 835 -61.32 -38.90 14.62
C LEU A 835 -60.47 -37.97 13.73
N ALA A 836 -61.09 -37.29 12.76
CA ALA A 836 -60.40 -36.27 11.97
C ALA A 836 -60.36 -34.94 12.72
N ASP A 837 -61.51 -34.52 13.25
CA ASP A 837 -61.68 -33.31 14.06
C ASP A 837 -63.05 -33.36 14.77
N VAL A 838 -63.39 -32.30 15.49
CA VAL A 838 -64.69 -32.09 16.13
C VAL A 838 -65.37 -30.92 15.44
N ALA A 839 -66.66 -31.08 15.15
CA ALA A 839 -67.42 -30.02 14.51
C ALA A 839 -67.50 -28.77 15.41
N PRO A 840 -67.46 -27.57 14.83
CA PRO A 840 -67.67 -26.34 15.58
C PRO A 840 -69.09 -26.29 16.16
N ASP A 841 -69.28 -25.45 17.18
CA ASP A 841 -70.54 -25.38 17.93
C ASP A 841 -71.71 -24.84 17.11
N ASP A 842 -71.41 -24.03 16.10
CA ASP A 842 -72.35 -23.41 15.17
C ASP A 842 -72.55 -24.23 13.88
N ALA A 843 -72.05 -25.47 13.81
CA ALA A 843 -72.23 -26.33 12.65
C ALA A 843 -73.73 -26.52 12.33
N LYS A 844 -74.16 -26.01 11.17
CA LYS A 844 -75.53 -26.15 10.64
C LYS A 844 -75.60 -27.32 9.65
N ASP A 845 -76.81 -27.82 9.40
CA ASP A 845 -77.08 -28.82 8.35
C ASP A 845 -76.27 -30.13 8.45
N THR A 846 -75.96 -30.56 9.67
CA THR A 846 -75.16 -31.78 9.95
C THR A 846 -75.79 -33.08 9.44
N GLY A 847 -77.08 -33.10 9.10
CA GLY A 847 -77.80 -34.30 8.63
C GLY A 847 -78.04 -35.36 9.72
N LEU A 848 -77.80 -35.03 10.99
CA LEU A 848 -78.01 -35.95 12.12
C LEU A 848 -79.48 -36.10 12.54
N ASP A 849 -80.38 -35.36 11.90
CA ASP A 849 -81.84 -35.49 12.01
C ASP A 849 -82.39 -36.68 11.22
N LYS A 850 -81.75 -37.05 10.10
CA LYS A 850 -82.03 -38.24 9.30
C LYS A 850 -80.75 -39.06 9.03
N PRO A 851 -80.10 -39.59 10.07
CA PRO A 851 -78.80 -40.24 9.92
C PRO A 851 -78.94 -41.65 9.35
N ALA A 852 -77.86 -42.13 8.73
CA ALA A 852 -77.61 -43.57 8.71
C ALA A 852 -77.24 -44.02 10.13
N LEU A 853 -77.90 -45.06 10.62
CA LEU A 853 -77.74 -45.58 11.97
C LEU A 853 -76.98 -46.90 11.93
N ILE A 854 -75.88 -46.98 12.67
CA ILE A 854 -75.12 -48.22 12.88
C ILE A 854 -75.20 -48.55 14.37
N THR A 855 -75.72 -49.73 14.69
CA THR A 855 -75.75 -50.27 16.05
C THR A 855 -74.94 -51.55 16.11
N ALA A 856 -74.02 -51.67 17.07
CA ALA A 856 -73.17 -52.84 17.21
C ALA A 856 -73.02 -53.26 18.67
N ASP A 857 -73.04 -54.56 18.93
CA ASP A 857 -72.74 -55.15 20.23
C ASP A 857 -71.41 -55.88 20.13
N SER A 858 -70.53 -55.76 21.13
CA SER A 858 -69.26 -56.50 21.18
C SER A 858 -69.32 -57.71 22.11
N PHE A 859 -68.43 -58.67 21.87
CA PHE A 859 -68.20 -59.78 22.81
C PHE A 859 -67.63 -59.31 24.16
N ASP A 860 -67.05 -58.11 24.21
CA ASP A 860 -66.55 -57.48 25.43
C ASP A 860 -67.65 -56.69 26.18
N GLY A 861 -68.93 -56.90 25.88
CA GLY A 861 -70.05 -56.33 26.67
C GLY A 861 -70.30 -54.83 26.47
N LEU A 862 -69.82 -54.26 25.36
CA LEU A 862 -70.10 -52.88 24.96
C LEU A 862 -71.12 -52.84 23.82
N ALA A 863 -72.07 -51.91 23.91
CA ALA A 863 -73.02 -51.62 22.85
C ALA A 863 -72.79 -50.21 22.31
N TYR A 864 -72.72 -50.08 20.99
CA TYR A 864 -72.37 -48.87 20.26
C TYR A 864 -73.54 -48.42 19.39
N ASN A 865 -73.76 -47.10 19.35
CA ASN A 865 -74.73 -46.46 18.47
C ASN A 865 -74.05 -45.28 17.78
N ILE A 866 -73.94 -45.37 16.45
CA ILE A 866 -73.24 -44.42 15.59
C ILE A 866 -74.27 -43.87 14.60
N LYS A 867 -74.56 -42.58 14.71
CA LYS A 867 -75.38 -41.83 13.76
C LYS A 867 -74.47 -41.10 12.79
N VAL A 868 -74.50 -41.50 11.52
CA VAL A 868 -73.74 -40.87 10.44
C VAL A 868 -74.65 -39.94 9.66
N GLY A 869 -74.33 -38.65 9.69
CA GLY A 869 -75.07 -37.58 9.03
C GLY A 869 -74.54 -37.26 7.63
N ARG A 870 -74.56 -35.98 7.28
CA ARG A 870 -74.12 -35.47 5.98
C ARG A 870 -72.59 -35.50 5.85
N LEU A 871 -72.11 -35.66 4.61
CA LEU A 871 -70.70 -35.51 4.24
C LEU A 871 -70.36 -34.02 4.02
N GLU A 872 -69.31 -33.52 4.68
CA GLU A 872 -68.73 -32.20 4.49
C GLU A 872 -67.23 -32.33 4.13
N GLY A 873 -66.86 -31.85 2.93
CA GLY A 873 -65.55 -32.14 2.37
C GLY A 873 -65.33 -33.65 2.28
N ASP A 874 -64.28 -34.15 2.94
CA ASP A 874 -63.94 -35.57 3.03
C ASP A 874 -64.37 -36.23 4.35
N ASN A 875 -65.14 -35.56 5.21
CA ASN A 875 -65.53 -36.07 6.53
C ASN A 875 -67.06 -36.12 6.72
N TYR A 876 -67.56 -37.14 7.39
CA TYR A 876 -68.96 -37.21 7.84
C TYR A 876 -69.11 -36.56 9.21
N TYR A 877 -70.24 -35.88 9.41
CA TYR A 877 -70.75 -35.54 10.74
C TYR A 877 -71.25 -36.80 11.44
N VAL A 878 -70.74 -37.10 12.63
CA VAL A 878 -71.08 -38.31 13.37
C VAL A 878 -71.42 -38.02 14.82
N ARG A 879 -72.49 -38.64 15.31
CA ARG A 879 -72.75 -38.74 16.76
C ARG A 879 -72.55 -40.18 17.19
N PHE A 880 -71.59 -40.38 18.07
CA PHE A 880 -71.20 -41.67 18.61
C PHE A 880 -71.64 -41.78 20.06
N SER A 881 -72.16 -42.93 20.47
CA SER A 881 -72.43 -43.25 21.87
C SER A 881 -72.10 -44.71 22.14
N SER A 882 -71.50 -44.98 23.29
CA SER A 882 -71.25 -46.34 23.78
C SER A 882 -71.85 -46.52 25.16
N SER A 883 -72.32 -47.73 25.42
CA SER A 883 -72.95 -48.14 26.67
C SER A 883 -72.49 -49.53 27.07
N GLY A 884 -72.69 -49.89 28.34
CA GLY A 884 -72.14 -51.12 28.92
C GLY A 884 -70.84 -50.89 29.69
N SER A 885 -70.26 -51.99 30.17
CA SER A 885 -69.01 -52.00 30.92
C SER A 885 -68.15 -53.17 30.44
N PRO A 886 -66.87 -52.95 30.09
CA PRO A 886 -65.97 -54.04 29.74
C PRO A 886 -65.78 -55.01 30.92
N PRO A 887 -65.38 -56.27 30.67
CA PRO A 887 -65.07 -57.23 31.73
C PRO A 887 -64.07 -56.69 32.76
N GLY A 888 -64.21 -57.11 34.02
CA GLY A 888 -63.30 -56.77 35.14
C GLY A 888 -61.86 -57.28 34.95
N GLU A 889 -60.95 -56.94 35.86
CA GLU A 889 -59.51 -57.30 35.76
C GLU A 889 -59.30 -58.81 35.59
N THR A 890 -58.42 -59.18 34.65
CA THR A 890 -58.04 -60.57 34.38
C THR A 890 -56.52 -60.68 34.32
N ASN A 891 -55.95 -61.80 34.80
CA ASN A 891 -54.51 -62.09 34.75
C ASN A 891 -54.11 -62.96 33.54
N GLY A 892 -54.86 -62.85 32.43
CA GLY A 892 -54.67 -63.66 31.22
C GLY A 892 -53.98 -62.92 30.06
N PRO A 893 -53.76 -63.57 28.91
CA PRO A 893 -53.12 -62.96 27.73
C PRO A 893 -53.87 -61.73 27.19
N ASP A 894 -55.16 -61.57 27.49
CA ASP A 894 -56.00 -60.42 27.11
C ASP A 894 -55.97 -59.25 28.13
N ALA A 895 -55.22 -59.36 29.23
CA ALA A 895 -55.23 -58.39 30.34
C ALA A 895 -54.90 -56.95 29.89
N GLU A 896 -53.84 -56.78 29.09
CA GLU A 896 -53.41 -55.46 28.60
C GLU A 896 -54.42 -54.87 27.61
N ARG A 897 -54.99 -55.69 26.73
CA ARG A 897 -56.05 -55.28 25.79
C ARG A 897 -57.28 -54.78 26.53
N LEU A 898 -57.75 -55.54 27.53
CA LEU A 898 -58.92 -55.17 28.34
C LEU A 898 -58.66 -53.93 29.19
N LYS A 899 -57.43 -53.73 29.69
CA LYS A 899 -57.03 -52.49 30.35
C LYS A 899 -57.15 -51.28 29.41
N LYS A 900 -56.56 -51.36 28.21
CA LYS A 900 -56.67 -50.30 27.18
C LYS A 900 -58.12 -50.06 26.76
N LEU A 901 -58.93 -51.12 26.65
CA LEU A 901 -60.36 -51.02 26.35
C LEU A 901 -61.13 -50.28 27.45
N ARG A 902 -60.84 -50.51 28.74
CA ARG A 902 -61.47 -49.77 29.85
C ARG A 902 -61.10 -48.29 29.83
N GLU A 903 -59.83 -47.99 29.63
CA GLU A 903 -59.33 -46.60 29.49
C GLU A 903 -60.00 -45.89 28.30
N ARG A 904 -60.12 -46.58 27.15
CA ARG A 904 -60.80 -46.04 25.96
C ARG A 904 -62.30 -45.90 26.18
N ALA A 905 -62.98 -46.90 26.74
CA ALA A 905 -64.43 -46.88 26.98
C ALA A 905 -64.85 -45.72 27.90
N ALA A 906 -64.00 -45.34 28.87
CA ALA A 906 -64.24 -44.16 29.70
C ALA A 906 -64.18 -42.85 28.87
N ARG A 907 -63.23 -42.74 27.94
CA ARG A 907 -63.12 -41.59 27.02
C ARG A 907 -64.25 -41.56 25.99
N GLU A 908 -64.62 -42.72 25.45
CA GLU A 908 -65.71 -42.90 24.49
C GLU A 908 -67.05 -42.38 25.01
N LYS A 909 -67.34 -42.56 26.31
CA LYS A 909 -68.54 -42.00 26.95
C LYS A 909 -68.59 -40.48 26.90
N LEU A 910 -67.45 -39.80 26.96
CA LEU A 910 -67.39 -38.33 26.86
C LEU A 910 -67.73 -37.84 25.44
N LEU A 911 -67.47 -38.66 24.41
CA LEU A 911 -67.70 -38.29 23.01
C LEU A 911 -69.18 -38.10 22.65
N GLN A 912 -70.10 -38.69 23.42
CA GLN A 912 -71.55 -38.64 23.16
C GLN A 912 -72.15 -37.23 23.15
N HIS A 913 -71.46 -36.27 23.79
CA HIS A 913 -71.88 -34.88 23.87
C HIS A 913 -71.43 -34.03 22.67
N TYR A 914 -70.62 -34.60 21.78
CA TYR A 914 -70.01 -33.90 20.65
C TYR A 914 -70.53 -34.39 19.30
N VAL A 915 -70.34 -33.56 18.29
CA VAL A 915 -70.50 -33.94 16.89
C VAL A 915 -69.09 -34.11 16.33
N LEU A 916 -68.76 -35.33 15.94
CA LEU A 916 -67.44 -35.73 15.47
C LEU A 916 -67.35 -35.59 13.95
N LEU A 917 -66.17 -35.29 13.44
CA LEU A 917 -65.85 -35.37 12.02
C LEU A 917 -65.00 -36.61 11.78
N ILE A 918 -65.51 -37.55 11.00
CA ILE A 918 -64.83 -38.82 10.72
C ILE A 918 -64.59 -38.93 9.22
N PRO A 919 -63.40 -39.34 8.75
CA PRO A 919 -63.13 -39.46 7.33
C PRO A 919 -64.11 -40.41 6.63
N LYS A 920 -64.54 -40.02 5.43
CA LYS A 920 -65.44 -40.81 4.58
C LYS A 920 -64.96 -42.24 4.40
N SER A 921 -63.66 -42.41 4.18
CA SER A 921 -62.99 -43.70 3.98
C SER A 921 -63.24 -44.71 5.10
N LYS A 922 -63.56 -44.26 6.32
CA LYS A 922 -63.83 -45.15 7.46
C LYS A 922 -65.22 -45.77 7.44
N PHE A 923 -66.15 -45.25 6.64
CA PHE A 923 -67.52 -45.75 6.51
C PHE A 923 -67.84 -46.33 5.13
N GLU A 924 -66.89 -46.31 4.19
CA GLU A 924 -67.11 -46.72 2.80
C GLU A 924 -67.62 -48.15 2.66
N ASP A 925 -67.14 -49.08 3.50
CA ASP A 925 -67.60 -50.47 3.48
C ASP A 925 -68.86 -50.71 4.33
N THR A 926 -69.02 -49.97 5.43
CA THR A 926 -70.15 -50.16 6.36
C THR A 926 -71.46 -49.57 5.83
N LEU A 927 -71.42 -48.48 5.09
CA LEU A 927 -72.62 -47.79 4.59
C LEU A 927 -73.10 -48.29 3.22
N LYS A 928 -72.59 -49.44 2.75
CA LYS A 928 -73.05 -50.07 1.52
C LYS A 928 -74.47 -50.64 1.67
N PRO A 929 -75.30 -50.60 0.61
CA PRO A 929 -76.61 -51.27 0.59
C PRO A 929 -76.49 -52.77 0.81
N ARG A 930 -77.56 -53.41 1.29
CA ARG A 930 -77.60 -54.86 1.54
C ARG A 930 -77.22 -55.69 0.31
N ALA A 931 -77.59 -55.24 -0.89
CA ALA A 931 -77.27 -55.93 -2.14
C ALA A 931 -75.76 -56.11 -2.35
N ASP A 932 -74.96 -55.16 -1.86
CA ASP A 932 -73.51 -55.23 -1.95
C ASP A 932 -72.90 -56.17 -0.92
N LEU A 933 -73.64 -56.71 0.06
CA LEU A 933 -73.11 -57.74 0.96
C LEU A 933 -73.26 -59.15 0.39
N LEU A 934 -73.99 -59.33 -0.71
CA LEU A 934 -74.27 -60.65 -1.26
C LEU A 934 -73.30 -61.01 -2.38
N GLU A 935 -73.07 -62.31 -2.58
CA GLU A 935 -72.38 -62.80 -3.78
C GLU A 935 -73.19 -62.40 -5.02
N LYS A 936 -72.53 -61.74 -5.99
CA LYS A 936 -73.17 -61.44 -7.28
C LYS A 936 -73.39 -62.77 -8.02
N LYS A 937 -74.64 -63.04 -8.44
CA LYS A 937 -74.90 -64.17 -9.36
C LYS A 937 -74.05 -63.97 -10.62
N PRO A 938 -73.35 -65.00 -11.13
CA PRO A 938 -72.62 -64.87 -12.38
C PRO A 938 -73.61 -64.48 -13.48
N GLU A 939 -73.38 -63.32 -14.10
CA GLU A 939 -74.11 -62.94 -15.31
C GLU A 939 -73.90 -64.04 -16.34
N ALA A 940 -75.00 -64.64 -16.80
CA ALA A 940 -74.97 -65.55 -17.94
C ALA A 940 -74.46 -64.74 -19.13
N LYS A 941 -73.18 -64.95 -19.48
CA LYS A 941 -72.56 -64.39 -20.69
C LYS A 941 -73.47 -64.72 -21.88
N LYS A 942 -74.10 -63.71 -22.47
CA LYS A 942 -74.70 -63.80 -23.81
C LYS A 942 -73.61 -63.65 -24.85
#